data_AF-A0A497LK03-F1
#
_entry.id   AF-A0A497LK03-F1
#
_cell.length_a   1.000
_cell.length_b   1.000
_cell.length_c   1.000
_cell.angle_alpha   90.00
_cell.angle_beta   90.00
_cell.angle_gamma   90.00
#
_symmetry.space_group_name_H-M   'P 1'
#
loop_
_entity.id
_entity.type
_entity.pdbx_description
1 polymer ?
#
loop_
_entity_poly.entity_id
_entity_poly.type
_entity_poly.pdbx_seq_one_letter_code
_entity_poly.pdbx_strand_id
1 'polypeptide(L)'
;IKRVIEMHPVIDAEVGFFFDFRVEMDDDPVERVRVEPESRTLIYEYDGSPVYDITPLECRIRRITYGIPIYVWVALKRVKYEGSKRTSELVKKDRVLLTIMPLVVGSKFDPFMSIYIKRDPEFLAEIGEDPMDLGGYMIINGSERAVVSREEGVRGRILTEKLKGASAEAKKYAVQAWLVSPGTYRNRISVYMGRDDLMLYARFTRAGTKTPIPIVLLLRALGFTMKDMVIAAAPEEVVGKSKWGNLISTVLLLTSQSVKPETLRSQENALFALANYMDNFRIPITEKNKERVIHEVKRRLNLYLLPHLGTDEKAWPMKGYYIARMIRRVVLIYFKHITPEDRDHYKNKRLKMVGDFLEELFAIAWRSFVEETKRKIVNWVAGYRDITDIKRVLRTDRLSDTMMSAIATGHWPTGVTGVTEILSRLNYLDNLSHLRRVKNILTRTSAEAKRGKVEARDLHPTQFGRICPNETPEGELCGLTKHLALMAYVTADIKPAEKDRIINDILPKLGLIRDPITIGWNPYPNTPVFIDGLYIGHVEDPKDFVNKVREARRRGEIPWQLSIKYWEKYSEIHMNTDRGRIMRPLIIVRNGEPALKKEHIEKIEKGEWKFTDLLKNGIIEMLDAEEEEDAYIAISLKDLTPEHTHLEIAPATMLGISAGLIPFANHDQAPKVTHETSMAKQAMSIPRPNYRIRPETSTY
;
A
#
# COMPACT_ATOMS: atom_id res chain seq x y z
N ILE A 1 2.38 -13.72 3.78
CA ILE A 1 2.29 -14.79 4.82
C ILE A 1 3.37 -14.60 5.88
N LYS A 2 4.65 -14.89 5.60
CA LYS A 2 5.74 -14.77 6.60
C LYS A 2 5.72 -13.44 7.37
N ARG A 3 5.73 -12.31 6.67
CA ARG A 3 5.65 -10.96 7.27
C ARG A 3 4.47 -10.78 8.24
N VAL A 4 3.31 -11.36 7.93
CA VAL A 4 2.10 -11.26 8.77
C VAL A 4 2.22 -12.11 10.03
N ILE A 5 2.75 -13.32 9.91
CA ILE A 5 2.99 -14.20 11.06
C ILE A 5 4.05 -13.57 11.98
N GLU A 6 5.10 -12.97 11.44
CA GLU A 6 6.15 -12.29 12.21
C GLU A 6 5.64 -11.10 13.04
N MET A 7 4.55 -10.43 12.62
CA MET A 7 3.94 -9.36 13.43
C MET A 7 3.29 -9.90 14.71
N HIS A 8 2.72 -11.10 14.65
CA HIS A 8 2.05 -11.76 15.77
C HIS A 8 2.41 -13.26 15.80
N PRO A 9 3.67 -13.59 16.16
CA PRO A 9 4.19 -14.95 16.01
C PRO A 9 3.83 -15.86 17.18
N VAL A 10 3.22 -15.33 18.24
CA VAL A 10 2.89 -16.09 19.46
C VAL A 10 1.38 -16.12 19.69
N ILE A 11 0.84 -17.31 19.89
CA ILE A 11 -0.54 -17.53 20.32
C ILE A 11 -0.50 -17.98 21.77
N ASP A 12 -0.68 -17.02 22.66
CA ASP A 12 -0.74 -17.25 24.11
C ASP A 12 -2.14 -16.90 24.63
N ALA A 13 -2.74 -17.87 25.33
CA ALA A 13 -4.04 -17.74 25.98
C ALA A 13 -3.91 -17.59 27.52
N GLU A 14 -2.69 -17.46 28.05
CA GLU A 14 -2.39 -17.25 29.47
C GLU A 14 -2.84 -18.41 30.39
N VAL A 15 -3.01 -19.61 29.83
CA VAL A 15 -3.43 -20.83 30.55
C VAL A 15 -2.30 -21.87 30.68
N GLY A 16 -1.05 -21.42 30.69
CA GLY A 16 0.12 -22.29 30.89
C GLY A 16 0.71 -22.93 29.64
N PHE A 17 0.07 -22.79 28.46
CA PHE A 17 0.59 -23.24 27.17
C PHE A 17 0.47 -22.14 26.13
N PHE A 18 1.44 -22.08 25.22
CA PHE A 18 1.38 -21.19 24.06
C PHE A 18 2.04 -21.83 22.84
N PHE A 19 1.61 -21.39 21.66
CA PHE A 19 2.25 -21.72 20.39
C PHE A 19 3.17 -20.58 19.98
N ASP A 20 4.41 -20.92 19.63
CA ASP A 20 5.37 -20.00 19.04
C ASP A 20 5.68 -20.44 17.60
N PHE A 21 5.43 -19.56 16.65
CA PHE A 21 5.73 -19.78 15.23
C PHE A 21 7.20 -19.45 14.89
N ARG A 22 7.97 -18.92 15.84
CA ARG A 22 9.43 -18.81 15.73
C ARG A 22 10.04 -20.10 16.24
N VAL A 23 10.65 -20.84 15.31
CA VAL A 23 11.19 -22.18 15.61
C VAL A 23 12.66 -22.21 15.20
N GLU A 24 13.49 -22.53 16.18
CA GLU A 24 14.90 -22.89 15.97
C GLU A 24 14.99 -24.30 15.38
N MET A 25 15.85 -24.50 14.39
CA MET A 25 16.15 -25.81 13.80
C MET A 25 17.62 -26.15 14.00
N ASP A 26 17.91 -27.45 13.97
CA ASP A 26 19.27 -27.94 14.18
C ASP A 26 20.25 -27.42 13.10
N ASP A 27 19.78 -27.21 11.86
CA ASP A 27 20.58 -26.69 10.74
C ASP A 27 20.70 -25.15 10.70
N ASP A 28 19.92 -24.43 11.50
CA ASP A 28 19.92 -22.97 11.55
C ASP A 28 19.39 -22.50 12.93
N PRO A 29 20.29 -22.14 13.85
CA PRO A 29 19.96 -21.85 15.25
C PRO A 29 19.23 -20.51 15.44
N VAL A 30 18.88 -19.81 14.35
CA VAL A 30 18.11 -18.56 14.44
C VAL A 30 16.62 -18.86 14.60
N GLU A 31 16.04 -18.47 15.74
CA GLU A 31 14.58 -18.47 15.95
C GLU A 31 13.90 -17.52 14.95
N ARG A 32 13.22 -18.10 13.95
CA ARG A 32 12.48 -17.33 12.94
C ARG A 32 11.25 -18.07 12.45
N VAL A 33 10.32 -17.30 11.87
CA VAL A 33 9.14 -17.89 11.22
C VAL A 33 9.56 -18.55 9.92
N ARG A 34 9.31 -19.86 9.81
CA ARG A 34 9.58 -20.67 8.62
C ARG A 34 8.27 -21.04 7.93
N VAL A 35 8.11 -20.54 6.72
CA VAL A 35 6.95 -20.83 5.85
C VAL A 35 7.47 -21.58 4.64
N GLU A 36 6.93 -22.77 4.40
CA GLU A 36 7.34 -23.71 3.36
C GLU A 36 6.17 -23.96 2.41
N PRO A 37 6.01 -23.17 1.34
CA PRO A 37 5.11 -23.53 0.26
C PRO A 37 5.70 -24.69 -0.54
N GLU A 38 4.96 -25.78 -0.72
CA GLU A 38 5.37 -26.85 -1.64
C GLU A 38 4.88 -26.48 -3.05
N SER A 39 5.78 -26.52 -4.04
CA SER A 39 5.42 -26.23 -5.45
C SER A 39 4.79 -27.44 -6.11
N ARG A 40 3.73 -27.96 -5.48
CA ARG A 40 2.88 -29.03 -5.96
C ARG A 40 1.47 -28.76 -5.47
N THR A 41 0.49 -29.07 -6.29
CA THR A 41 -0.90 -28.87 -5.90
C THR A 41 -1.33 -29.94 -4.90
N LEU A 42 -2.26 -29.61 -4.01
CA LEU A 42 -2.84 -30.56 -3.06
C LEU A 42 -4.35 -30.36 -2.99
N ILE A 43 -5.10 -31.45 -3.09
CA ILE A 43 -6.50 -31.52 -2.66
C ILE A 43 -6.72 -32.69 -1.72
N TYR A 44 -7.88 -32.70 -1.09
CA TYR A 44 -8.39 -33.87 -0.37
C TYR A 44 -9.62 -34.40 -1.11
N GLU A 45 -9.64 -35.70 -1.37
CA GLU A 45 -10.82 -36.40 -1.86
C GLU A 45 -11.90 -36.52 -0.76
N TYR A 46 -13.10 -36.96 -1.13
CA TYR A 46 -14.22 -37.08 -0.19
C TYR A 46 -13.93 -38.05 0.97
N ASP A 47 -13.09 -39.06 0.74
CA ASP A 47 -12.62 -40.01 1.75
C ASP A 47 -11.50 -39.44 2.65
N GLY A 48 -11.04 -38.21 2.38
CA GLY A 48 -9.95 -37.56 3.10
C GLY A 48 -8.55 -37.94 2.62
N SER A 49 -8.42 -38.72 1.54
CA SER A 49 -7.12 -39.03 0.95
C SER A 49 -6.50 -37.81 0.25
N PRO A 50 -5.21 -37.50 0.48
CA PRO A 50 -4.54 -36.40 -0.19
C PRO A 50 -4.15 -36.81 -1.61
N VAL A 51 -4.52 -35.99 -2.60
CA VAL A 51 -4.09 -36.14 -3.99
C VAL A 51 -3.22 -34.96 -4.38
N TYR A 52 -2.05 -35.27 -4.96
CA TYR A 52 -1.05 -34.30 -5.37
C TYR A 52 -1.02 -34.15 -6.89
N ASP A 53 -0.40 -33.07 -7.37
CA ASP A 53 -0.06 -32.84 -8.79
C ASP A 53 -1.25 -32.88 -9.76
N ILE A 54 -2.35 -32.25 -9.35
CA ILE A 54 -3.57 -32.07 -10.12
C ILE A 54 -3.42 -30.88 -11.08
N THR A 55 -3.72 -31.13 -12.34
CA THR A 55 -3.60 -30.13 -13.39
C THR A 55 -4.67 -29.03 -13.27
N PRO A 56 -4.42 -27.82 -13.80
CA PRO A 56 -5.43 -26.76 -13.80
C PRO A 56 -6.69 -27.17 -14.57
N LEU A 57 -6.57 -27.94 -15.66
CA LEU A 57 -7.70 -28.46 -16.43
C LEU A 57 -8.59 -29.39 -15.59
N GLU A 58 -8.00 -30.35 -14.87
CA GLU A 58 -8.74 -31.20 -13.95
C GLU A 58 -9.45 -30.37 -12.88
N CYS A 59 -8.81 -29.32 -12.37
CA CYS A 59 -9.46 -28.44 -11.40
C CYS A 59 -10.73 -27.77 -11.94
N ARG A 60 -10.70 -27.36 -13.22
CA ARG A 60 -11.87 -26.78 -13.91
C ARG A 60 -12.98 -27.81 -14.09
N ILE A 61 -12.65 -29.01 -14.57
CA ILE A 61 -13.61 -30.09 -14.83
C ILE A 61 -14.26 -30.58 -13.54
N ARG A 62 -13.46 -30.87 -12.51
CA ARG A 62 -13.91 -31.44 -11.23
C ARG A 62 -14.53 -30.40 -10.29
N ARG A 63 -14.56 -29.12 -10.67
CA ARG A 63 -15.05 -28.00 -9.84
C ARG A 63 -14.33 -27.89 -8.49
N ILE A 64 -13.03 -28.14 -8.49
CA ILE A 64 -12.16 -28.02 -7.32
C ILE A 64 -11.34 -26.72 -7.41
N THR A 65 -10.69 -26.35 -6.30
CA THR A 65 -9.85 -25.15 -6.25
C THR A 65 -8.40 -25.53 -6.52
N TYR A 66 -7.77 -24.83 -7.46
CA TYR A 66 -6.36 -25.01 -7.78
C TYR A 66 -5.51 -24.29 -6.73
N GLY A 67 -4.78 -25.04 -5.91
CA GLY A 67 -4.04 -24.49 -4.79
C GLY A 67 -2.86 -25.36 -4.35
N ILE A 68 -1.93 -24.71 -3.67
CA ILE A 68 -0.71 -25.33 -3.14
C ILE A 68 -0.75 -25.40 -1.61
N PRO A 69 -0.21 -26.45 -0.97
CA PRO A 69 -0.15 -26.52 0.48
C PRO A 69 0.95 -25.62 1.02
N ILE A 70 0.62 -24.87 2.07
CA ILE A 70 1.57 -24.03 2.79
C ILE A 70 1.80 -24.63 4.17
N TYR A 71 3.02 -25.07 4.42
CA TYR A 71 3.44 -25.59 5.72
C TYR A 71 4.11 -24.51 6.55
N VAL A 72 3.91 -24.58 7.86
CA VAL A 72 4.57 -23.72 8.83
C VAL A 72 5.01 -24.55 10.02
N TRP A 73 6.18 -24.21 10.55
CA TRP A 73 6.71 -24.80 11.76
C TRP A 73 6.15 -24.12 13.01
N VAL A 74 5.73 -24.92 13.98
CA VAL A 74 5.16 -24.45 15.24
C VAL A 74 5.80 -25.18 16.40
N ALA A 75 6.24 -24.41 17.40
CA ALA A 75 6.67 -24.93 18.69
C ALA A 75 5.54 -24.77 19.71
N LEU A 76 5.15 -25.88 20.34
CA LEU A 76 4.34 -25.85 21.55
C LEU A 76 5.26 -25.68 22.75
N LYS A 77 5.05 -24.60 23.51
CA LYS A 77 5.82 -24.29 24.71
C LYS A 77 4.87 -24.27 25.93
N ARG A 78 5.31 -24.86 27.04
CA ARG A 78 4.65 -24.83 28.35
C ARG A 78 5.30 -23.74 29.20
N VAL A 79 4.49 -22.92 29.85
CA VAL A 79 4.97 -21.87 30.76
C VAL A 79 5.31 -22.51 32.10
N LYS A 80 6.54 -22.28 32.57
CA LYS A 80 6.97 -22.58 33.93
C LYS A 80 7.26 -21.27 34.66
N TYR A 81 7.03 -21.26 35.96
CA TYR A 81 7.39 -20.13 36.81
C TYR A 81 8.52 -20.58 37.73
N GLU A 82 9.72 -20.04 37.53
CA GLU A 82 10.85 -20.20 38.44
C GLU A 82 10.95 -18.91 39.27
N GLY A 83 10.31 -18.91 40.44
CA GLY A 83 10.14 -17.71 41.26
C GLY A 83 9.24 -16.67 40.59
N SER A 84 9.73 -15.43 40.43
CA SER A 84 9.03 -14.35 39.73
C SER A 84 9.31 -14.29 38.22
N LYS A 85 10.18 -15.16 37.69
CA LYS A 85 10.51 -15.20 36.26
C LYS A 85 9.67 -16.23 35.52
N ARG A 86 9.00 -15.77 34.46
CA ARG A 86 8.26 -16.61 33.51
C ARG A 86 9.25 -17.25 32.55
N THR A 87 9.47 -18.55 32.67
CA THR A 87 10.28 -19.36 31.74
C THR A 87 9.36 -20.20 30.84
N SER A 88 9.89 -20.67 29.72
CA SER A 88 9.15 -21.54 28.80
C SER A 88 9.93 -22.79 28.48
N GLU A 89 9.28 -23.94 28.63
CA GLU A 89 9.81 -25.25 28.26
C GLU A 89 9.22 -25.69 26.92
N LEU A 90 10.06 -26.18 26.02
CA LEU A 90 9.61 -26.75 24.76
C LEU A 90 8.97 -28.12 25.00
N VAL A 91 7.71 -28.27 24.59
CA VAL A 91 7.00 -29.57 24.66
C VAL A 91 7.21 -30.34 23.36
N LYS A 92 6.96 -29.70 22.22
CA LYS A 92 7.02 -30.32 20.89
C LYS A 92 7.23 -29.28 19.80
N LYS A 93 7.98 -29.63 18.75
CA LYS A 93 8.01 -28.91 17.47
C LYS A 93 7.31 -29.79 16.43
N ASP A 94 6.49 -29.20 15.57
CA ASP A 94 5.80 -29.94 14.49
C ASP A 94 5.68 -29.09 13.22
N ARG A 95 5.70 -29.77 12.07
CA ARG A 95 5.45 -29.20 10.74
C ARG A 95 3.96 -29.35 10.44
N VAL A 96 3.26 -28.23 10.37
CA VAL A 96 1.79 -28.22 10.24
C VAL A 96 1.38 -27.62 8.90
N LEU A 97 0.43 -28.27 8.23
CA LEU A 97 -0.26 -27.68 7.07
C LEU A 97 -1.11 -26.52 7.56
N LEU A 98 -0.71 -25.29 7.20
CA LEU A 98 -1.42 -24.09 7.61
C LEU A 98 -2.70 -23.90 6.79
N THR A 99 -2.60 -24.00 5.47
CA THR A 99 -3.72 -23.87 4.54
C THR A 99 -3.33 -24.35 3.14
N ILE A 100 -4.33 -24.69 2.32
CA ILE A 100 -4.18 -24.83 0.87
C ILE A 100 -4.48 -23.46 0.27
N MET A 101 -3.44 -22.79 -0.20
CA MET A 101 -3.56 -21.44 -0.75
C MET A 101 -3.99 -21.51 -2.22
N PRO A 102 -5.07 -20.81 -2.62
CA PRO A 102 -5.40 -20.65 -4.03
C PRO A 102 -4.22 -20.06 -4.80
N LEU A 103 -3.84 -20.76 -5.86
CA LEU A 103 -2.68 -20.41 -6.67
C LEU A 103 -3.11 -19.50 -7.81
N VAL A 104 -2.34 -18.44 -8.04
CA VAL A 104 -2.47 -17.63 -9.26
C VAL A 104 -1.78 -18.39 -10.38
N VAL A 105 -2.55 -18.74 -11.41
CA VAL A 105 -2.04 -19.44 -12.61
C VAL A 105 -0.96 -18.58 -13.26
N GLY A 106 0.17 -19.20 -13.60
CA GLY A 106 1.35 -18.52 -14.14
C GLY A 106 2.29 -17.94 -13.09
N SER A 107 1.97 -18.02 -11.79
CA SER A 107 2.85 -17.52 -10.74
C SER A 107 4.11 -18.37 -10.55
N LYS A 108 5.10 -17.86 -9.80
CA LYS A 108 6.40 -18.53 -9.58
C LYS A 108 6.27 -19.95 -9.00
N PHE A 109 5.29 -20.15 -8.12
CA PHE A 109 5.06 -21.44 -7.44
C PHE A 109 4.07 -22.34 -8.18
N ASP A 110 3.66 -21.95 -9.38
CA ASP A 110 2.81 -22.78 -10.23
C ASP A 110 3.62 -23.94 -10.82
N PRO A 111 3.31 -25.20 -10.46
CA PRO A 111 4.06 -26.35 -10.95
C PRO A 111 3.95 -26.55 -12.46
N PHE A 112 2.84 -26.16 -13.08
CA PHE A 112 2.55 -26.49 -14.47
C PHE A 112 2.68 -25.27 -15.40
N MET A 113 2.10 -24.12 -15.03
CA MET A 113 1.99 -22.98 -15.94
C MET A 113 2.92 -21.80 -15.61
N SER A 114 3.88 -21.93 -14.69
CA SER A 114 4.75 -20.81 -14.28
C SER A 114 5.42 -20.09 -15.46
N ILE A 115 5.28 -18.76 -15.54
CA ILE A 115 5.98 -17.93 -16.53
C ILE A 115 7.45 -17.69 -16.18
N TYR A 116 7.86 -18.09 -14.96
CA TYR A 116 9.22 -17.87 -14.43
C TYR A 116 10.18 -19.00 -14.79
N ILE A 117 9.65 -20.08 -15.37
CA ILE A 117 10.40 -21.24 -15.84
C ILE A 117 10.18 -21.31 -17.36
N LYS A 118 11.12 -21.90 -18.09
CA LYS A 118 10.93 -22.17 -19.52
C LYS A 118 9.73 -23.11 -19.68
N ARG A 119 8.65 -22.59 -20.27
CA ARG A 119 7.48 -23.39 -20.62
C ARG A 119 7.82 -24.27 -21.81
N ASP A 120 7.48 -25.54 -21.71
CA ASP A 120 7.47 -26.46 -22.85
C ASP A 120 6.07 -26.46 -23.46
N PRO A 121 5.88 -25.92 -24.67
CA PRO A 121 4.58 -25.88 -25.33
C PRO A 121 3.97 -27.27 -25.55
N GLU A 122 4.80 -28.29 -25.78
CA GLU A 122 4.34 -29.66 -26.02
C GLU A 122 3.74 -30.24 -24.74
N PHE A 123 4.47 -30.17 -23.63
CA PHE A 123 3.97 -30.58 -22.31
C PHE A 123 2.67 -29.87 -21.92
N LEU A 124 2.57 -28.55 -22.17
CA LEU A 124 1.35 -27.80 -21.88
C LEU A 124 0.15 -28.30 -22.70
N ALA A 125 0.37 -28.63 -23.97
CA ALA A 125 -0.65 -29.22 -24.82
C ALA A 125 -1.05 -30.64 -24.36
N GLU A 126 -0.10 -31.45 -23.89
CA GLU A 126 -0.35 -32.79 -23.34
C GLU A 126 -1.26 -32.75 -22.09
N ILE A 127 -1.04 -31.80 -21.19
CA ILE A 127 -1.91 -31.59 -20.01
C ILE A 127 -3.21 -30.85 -20.35
N GLY A 128 -3.41 -30.47 -21.62
CA GLY A 128 -4.61 -29.79 -22.11
C GLY A 128 -4.70 -28.29 -21.81
N GLU A 129 -3.59 -27.66 -21.43
CA GLU A 129 -3.49 -26.20 -21.28
C GLU A 129 -3.07 -25.51 -22.58
N ASP A 130 -3.31 -24.20 -22.67
CA ASP A 130 -2.89 -23.38 -23.80
C ASP A 130 -1.49 -22.79 -23.54
N PRO A 131 -0.49 -23.07 -24.40
CA PRO A 131 0.84 -22.46 -24.29
C PRO A 131 0.83 -20.92 -24.31
N MET A 132 -0.18 -20.33 -24.95
CA MET A 132 -0.34 -18.88 -25.09
C MET A 132 -1.13 -18.23 -23.93
N ASP A 133 -1.62 -19.00 -22.95
CA ASP A 133 -2.31 -18.42 -21.80
C ASP A 133 -1.31 -17.66 -20.91
N LEU A 134 -1.62 -16.38 -20.68
CA LEU A 134 -0.80 -15.49 -19.85
C LEU A 134 -0.95 -15.78 -18.35
N GLY A 135 -2.02 -16.47 -17.94
CA GLY A 135 -2.35 -16.66 -16.53
C GLY A 135 -2.86 -15.38 -15.87
N GLY A 136 -2.54 -15.17 -14.59
CA GLY A 136 -2.95 -13.97 -13.84
C GLY A 136 -4.34 -14.05 -13.20
N TYR A 137 -4.94 -15.24 -13.17
CA TYR A 137 -6.22 -15.54 -12.52
C TYR A 137 -6.08 -16.74 -11.58
N MET A 138 -7.09 -17.00 -10.75
CA MET A 138 -7.19 -18.15 -9.85
C MET A 138 -8.34 -19.05 -10.29
N ILE A 139 -8.18 -20.36 -10.12
CA ILE A 139 -9.26 -21.33 -10.37
C ILE A 139 -9.84 -21.73 -9.01
N ILE A 140 -11.09 -21.36 -8.76
CA ILE A 140 -11.77 -21.59 -7.48
C ILE A 140 -13.10 -22.24 -7.75
N ASN A 141 -13.29 -23.43 -7.18
CA ASN A 141 -14.46 -24.28 -7.40
C ASN A 141 -14.76 -24.46 -8.91
N GLY A 142 -13.70 -24.67 -9.71
CA GLY A 142 -13.73 -24.76 -11.17
C GLY A 142 -13.93 -23.45 -11.93
N SER A 143 -14.35 -22.37 -11.27
CA SER A 143 -14.53 -21.06 -11.91
C SER A 143 -13.22 -20.27 -11.98
N GLU A 144 -12.92 -19.66 -13.11
CA GLU A 144 -11.80 -18.73 -13.24
C GLU A 144 -12.15 -17.36 -12.71
N ARG A 145 -11.31 -16.84 -11.82
CA ARG A 145 -11.52 -15.57 -11.15
C ARG A 145 -10.27 -14.71 -11.22
N ALA A 146 -10.40 -13.51 -11.76
CA ALA A 146 -9.35 -12.52 -11.76
C ALA A 146 -9.55 -11.54 -10.61
N VAL A 147 -8.43 -11.10 -10.00
CA VAL A 147 -8.47 -9.99 -9.05
C VAL A 147 -8.32 -8.69 -9.83
N VAL A 148 -9.35 -7.85 -9.78
CA VAL A 148 -9.33 -6.56 -10.48
C VAL A 148 -8.57 -5.55 -9.63
N SER A 149 -7.56 -4.92 -10.24
CA SER A 149 -6.73 -3.91 -9.59
C SER A 149 -7.56 -2.70 -9.16
N ARG A 150 -7.18 -2.07 -8.05
CA ARG A 150 -7.95 -0.93 -7.51
C ARG A 150 -7.13 0.30 -7.26
N GLU A 151 -7.69 1.43 -7.64
CA GLU A 151 -7.16 2.74 -7.31
C GLU A 151 -7.53 3.10 -5.86
N GLU A 152 -6.53 3.25 -4.98
CA GLU A 152 -6.69 3.77 -3.63
C GLU A 152 -5.86 5.04 -3.42
N GLY A 153 -6.28 5.89 -2.49
CA GLY A 153 -5.46 7.03 -2.05
C GLY A 153 -4.18 6.57 -1.38
N VAL A 154 -3.09 7.29 -1.63
CA VAL A 154 -1.76 7.02 -1.05
C VAL A 154 -1.82 7.05 0.47
N ARG A 155 -1.05 6.16 1.12
CA ARG A 155 -0.89 6.09 2.58
C ARG A 155 0.47 6.66 2.96
N GLY A 156 0.64 7.10 4.21
CA GLY A 156 1.88 7.70 4.70
C GLY A 156 2.13 9.15 4.26
N ARG A 157 1.32 9.69 3.33
CA ARG A 157 1.42 11.08 2.87
C ARG A 157 0.41 11.99 3.56
N ILE A 158 0.78 13.25 3.76
CA ILE A 158 -0.13 14.30 4.23
C ILE A 158 -0.91 14.85 3.03
N LEU A 159 -2.21 14.58 2.98
CA LEU A 159 -3.13 15.13 1.99
C LEU A 159 -3.86 16.34 2.57
N THR A 160 -4.25 17.28 1.72
CA THR A 160 -4.94 18.51 2.13
C THR A 160 -6.13 18.78 1.22
N GLU A 161 -7.22 19.29 1.80
CA GLU A 161 -8.45 19.63 1.06
C GLU A 161 -9.06 20.91 1.64
N LYS A 162 -9.60 21.75 0.75
CA LYS A 162 -10.49 22.85 1.15
C LYS A 162 -11.90 22.30 1.23
N LEU A 163 -12.51 22.37 2.40
CA LEU A 163 -13.85 21.86 2.61
C LEU A 163 -14.86 22.87 2.04
N LYS A 164 -15.59 22.41 1.01
CA LYS A 164 -16.66 23.17 0.36
C LYS A 164 -17.93 22.32 0.35
N GLY A 165 -19.09 22.94 0.55
CA GLY A 165 -20.39 22.29 0.47
C GLY A 165 -21.19 22.30 1.77
N ALA A 166 -22.30 21.55 1.77
CA ALA A 166 -23.30 21.56 2.84
C ALA A 166 -23.08 20.50 3.94
N SER A 167 -21.99 19.73 3.90
CA SER A 167 -21.70 18.72 4.92
C SER A 167 -21.50 19.37 6.29
N ALA A 168 -21.83 18.65 7.36
CA ALA A 168 -21.66 19.15 8.73
C ALA A 168 -20.20 19.57 9.02
N GLU A 169 -19.23 18.86 8.43
CA GLU A 169 -17.82 19.20 8.53
C GLU A 169 -17.45 20.46 7.73
N ALA A 170 -17.96 20.61 6.50
CA ALA A 170 -17.69 21.79 5.67
C ALA A 170 -18.38 23.06 6.18
N LYS A 171 -19.44 22.93 7.00
CA LYS A 171 -20.03 24.06 7.72
C LYS A 171 -19.11 24.57 8.82
N LYS A 172 -18.44 23.67 9.56
CA LYS A 172 -17.63 24.01 10.73
C LYS A 172 -16.17 24.36 10.39
N TYR A 173 -15.58 23.65 9.43
CA TYR A 173 -14.16 23.74 9.12
C TYR A 173 -13.95 24.23 7.69
N ALA A 174 -12.92 25.05 7.49
CA ALA A 174 -12.56 25.59 6.17
C ALA A 174 -11.56 24.70 5.43
N VAL A 175 -10.58 24.15 6.16
CA VAL A 175 -9.46 23.39 5.59
C VAL A 175 -9.23 22.15 6.45
N GLN A 176 -8.87 21.05 5.80
CA GLN A 176 -8.47 19.81 6.45
C GLN A 176 -7.13 19.33 5.86
N ALA A 177 -6.24 18.86 6.73
CA ALA A 177 -5.16 17.95 6.35
C ALA A 177 -5.38 16.60 7.01
N TRP A 178 -5.07 15.50 6.34
CA TRP A 178 -5.11 14.18 6.94
C TRP A 178 -3.95 13.32 6.49
N LEU A 179 -3.62 12.34 7.34
CA LEU A 179 -2.66 11.28 7.03
C LEU A 179 -3.29 9.95 7.42
N VAL A 180 -3.20 8.98 6.51
CA VAL A 180 -3.57 7.58 6.77
C VAL A 180 -2.29 6.77 6.94
N SER A 181 -2.18 6.09 8.07
CA SER A 181 -0.99 5.27 8.36
C SER A 181 -0.86 4.12 7.36
N PRO A 182 0.34 3.84 6.83
CA PRO A 182 0.61 2.62 6.09
C PRO A 182 0.44 1.38 6.99
N GLY A 183 0.07 0.25 6.37
CA GLY A 183 -0.20 -1.02 7.05
C GLY A 183 -1.62 -1.55 6.86
N THR A 184 -1.90 -2.70 7.46
CA THR A 184 -3.19 -3.41 7.34
C THR A 184 -4.35 -2.61 7.93
N TYR A 185 -4.09 -1.89 9.03
CA TYR A 185 -5.10 -1.07 9.69
C TYR A 185 -5.02 0.38 9.25
N ARG A 186 -6.15 0.93 8.79
CA ARG A 186 -6.26 2.30 8.29
C ARG A 186 -6.47 3.27 9.45
N ASN A 187 -5.40 3.54 10.22
CA ASN A 187 -5.45 4.57 11.24
C ASN A 187 -5.27 5.95 10.60
N ARG A 188 -6.29 6.81 10.72
CA ARG A 188 -6.32 8.15 10.13
C ARG A 188 -6.22 9.20 11.23
N ILE A 189 -5.41 10.21 11.02
CA ILE A 189 -5.45 11.49 11.75
C ILE A 189 -5.88 12.59 10.78
N SER A 190 -6.74 13.48 11.25
CA SER A 190 -7.20 14.67 10.54
C SER A 190 -6.98 15.89 11.41
N VAL A 191 -6.37 16.93 10.84
CA VAL A 191 -6.23 18.26 11.44
C VAL A 191 -7.12 19.23 10.66
N TYR A 192 -7.92 20.01 11.36
CA TYR A 192 -8.90 20.95 10.80
C TYR A 192 -8.60 22.37 11.26
N MET A 193 -8.84 23.34 10.39
CA MET A 193 -8.95 24.76 10.73
C MET A 193 -10.42 25.14 10.79
N GLY A 194 -10.87 25.69 11.92
CA GLY A 194 -12.22 26.23 12.03
C GLY A 194 -12.42 27.45 11.12
N ARG A 195 -13.65 27.62 10.66
CA ARG A 195 -13.98 28.66 9.67
C ARG A 195 -13.99 30.06 10.29
N ASP A 196 -14.61 30.17 11.47
CA ASP A 196 -14.90 31.45 12.12
C ASP A 196 -14.04 31.69 13.38
N ASP A 197 -13.61 30.62 14.05
CA ASP A 197 -12.85 30.70 15.31
C ASP A 197 -11.33 30.78 15.11
N LEU A 198 -10.84 30.51 13.90
CA LEU A 198 -9.40 30.40 13.57
C LEU A 198 -8.64 29.38 14.43
N MET A 199 -9.34 28.42 15.03
CA MET A 199 -8.74 27.42 15.92
C MET A 199 -8.41 26.12 15.20
N LEU A 200 -7.38 25.43 15.71
CA LEU A 200 -6.93 24.15 15.17
C LEU A 200 -7.43 22.97 16.00
N TYR A 201 -7.99 22.00 15.28
CA TYR A 201 -8.60 20.82 15.86
C TYR A 201 -8.03 19.54 15.26
N ALA A 202 -7.94 18.47 16.06
CA ALA A 202 -7.57 17.13 15.62
C ALA A 202 -8.69 16.11 15.87
N ARG A 203 -8.74 15.12 14.99
CA ARG A 203 -9.48 13.86 15.17
C ARG A 203 -8.59 12.71 14.72
N PHE A 204 -8.64 11.59 15.42
CA PHE A 204 -7.96 10.37 14.97
C PHE A 204 -8.77 9.12 15.30
N THR A 205 -8.36 7.96 14.79
CA THR A 205 -9.10 6.71 15.01
C THR A 205 -9.40 6.48 16.50
N ARG A 206 -10.70 6.36 16.85
CA ARG A 206 -11.22 6.17 18.23
C ARG A 206 -11.02 7.36 19.19
N ALA A 207 -10.74 8.55 18.68
CA ALA A 207 -10.65 9.77 19.48
C ALA A 207 -11.05 11.03 18.70
N GLY A 208 -11.75 11.94 19.36
CA GLY A 208 -12.20 13.20 18.77
C GLY A 208 -13.47 13.06 17.91
N THR A 209 -14.17 11.93 17.99
CA THR A 209 -15.37 11.65 17.19
C THR A 209 -16.56 12.53 17.61
N LYS A 210 -16.82 12.62 18.93
CA LYS A 210 -17.89 13.47 19.48
C LYS A 210 -17.47 14.94 19.53
N THR A 211 -16.40 15.21 20.27
CA THR A 211 -15.82 16.55 20.45
C THR A 211 -14.45 16.59 19.81
N PRO A 212 -14.15 17.56 18.93
CA PRO A 212 -12.82 17.66 18.33
C PRO A 212 -11.78 18.02 19.40
N ILE A 213 -10.57 17.49 19.26
CA ILE A 213 -9.47 17.73 20.21
C ILE A 213 -8.75 19.03 19.83
N PRO A 214 -8.60 20.03 20.71
CA PRO A 214 -7.74 21.18 20.43
C PRO A 214 -6.29 20.72 20.18
N ILE A 215 -5.66 21.17 19.09
CA ILE A 215 -4.36 20.61 18.66
C ILE A 215 -3.26 20.80 19.71
N VAL A 216 -3.31 21.92 20.45
CA VAL A 216 -2.37 22.26 21.51
C VAL A 216 -2.45 21.26 22.66
N LEU A 217 -3.65 20.76 23.00
CA LEU A 217 -3.83 19.73 24.02
C LEU A 217 -3.17 18.41 23.59
N LEU A 218 -3.34 18.01 22.32
CA LEU A 218 -2.75 16.79 21.78
C LEU A 218 -1.22 16.86 21.76
N LEU A 219 -0.66 17.96 21.26
CA LEU A 219 0.79 18.15 21.23
C LEU A 219 1.38 18.26 22.64
N ARG A 220 0.67 18.91 23.58
CA ARG A 220 1.11 18.97 24.97
C ARG A 220 1.12 17.61 25.65
N ALA A 221 0.13 16.75 25.35
CA ALA A 221 0.09 15.37 25.83
C ALA A 221 1.27 14.53 25.30
N LEU A 222 1.76 14.82 24.09
CA LEU A 222 2.96 14.20 23.51
C LEU A 222 4.27 14.76 24.09
N GLY A 223 4.21 15.81 24.92
CA GLY A 223 5.36 16.40 25.61
C GLY A 223 5.84 17.73 25.03
N PHE A 224 5.24 18.24 23.96
CA PHE A 224 5.67 19.50 23.34
C PHE A 224 5.27 20.70 24.21
N THR A 225 6.19 21.65 24.39
CA THR A 225 5.86 23.00 24.88
C THR A 225 5.36 23.87 23.72
N MET A 226 4.74 25.02 24.02
CA MET A 226 4.33 25.96 22.97
C MET A 226 5.51 26.39 22.08
N LYS A 227 6.70 26.56 22.66
CA LYS A 227 7.93 26.87 21.91
C LYS A 227 8.26 25.73 20.94
N ASP A 228 8.23 24.47 21.40
CA ASP A 228 8.53 23.31 20.54
C ASP A 228 7.51 23.13 19.42
N MET A 229 6.23 23.43 19.68
CA MET A 229 5.17 23.37 18.67
C MET A 229 5.43 24.37 17.54
N VAL A 230 5.84 25.59 17.90
CA VAL A 230 6.20 26.65 16.92
C VAL A 230 7.45 26.26 16.15
N ILE A 231 8.51 25.79 16.82
CA ILE A 231 9.74 25.32 16.16
C ILE A 231 9.44 24.23 15.13
N ALA A 232 8.61 23.25 15.50
CA ALA A 232 8.29 22.14 14.62
C ALA A 232 7.38 22.54 13.43
N ALA A 233 6.48 23.51 13.61
CA ALA A 233 5.54 23.94 12.57
C ALA A 233 6.10 25.08 11.67
N ALA A 234 6.98 25.91 12.22
CA ALA A 234 7.59 27.07 11.58
C ALA A 234 9.10 27.12 11.90
N PRO A 235 9.89 26.18 11.37
CA PRO A 235 11.32 26.07 11.71
C PRO A 235 12.13 27.32 11.34
N GLU A 236 11.67 28.09 10.35
CA GLU A 236 12.33 29.34 9.91
C GLU A 236 12.22 30.46 10.95
N GLU A 237 11.27 30.37 11.89
CA GLU A 237 10.99 31.41 12.89
C GLU A 237 12.12 31.53 13.90
N VAL A 238 12.82 30.43 14.17
CA VAL A 238 13.97 30.39 15.09
C VAL A 238 15.11 31.31 14.64
N VAL A 239 15.27 31.50 13.34
CA VAL A 239 16.32 32.35 12.76
C VAL A 239 15.84 33.79 12.52
N GLY A 240 14.59 34.12 12.90
CA GLY A 240 14.00 35.44 12.65
C GLY A 240 13.75 35.76 11.17
N LYS A 241 13.89 34.76 10.29
CA LYS A 241 13.72 34.90 8.83
C LYS A 241 12.36 34.39 8.34
N SER A 242 11.45 34.07 9.25
CA SER A 242 10.18 33.44 8.85
C SER A 242 9.22 34.42 8.22
N LYS A 243 8.82 34.12 6.99
CA LYS A 243 7.72 34.81 6.30
C LYS A 243 6.36 34.53 6.95
N TRP A 244 6.20 33.38 7.63
CA TRP A 244 4.90 32.85 8.07
C TRP A 244 4.84 32.44 9.55
N GLY A 245 5.92 32.59 10.30
CA GLY A 245 6.05 32.14 11.69
C GLY A 245 5.04 32.82 12.60
N ASN A 246 4.99 34.14 12.56
CA ASN A 246 4.03 34.96 13.32
C ASN A 246 2.57 34.52 13.13
N LEU A 247 2.20 34.09 11.92
CA LEU A 247 0.86 33.60 11.60
C LEU A 247 0.56 32.28 12.32
N ILE A 248 1.50 31.33 12.22
CA ILE A 248 1.37 30.00 12.83
C ILE A 248 1.40 30.11 14.36
N SER A 249 2.31 30.90 14.92
CA SER A 249 2.39 31.15 16.36
C SER A 249 1.13 31.82 16.90
N THR A 250 0.56 32.80 16.18
CA THR A 250 -0.73 33.43 16.55
C THR A 250 -1.87 32.42 16.59
N VAL A 251 -2.00 31.56 15.56
CA VAL A 251 -3.06 30.54 15.51
C VAL A 251 -2.90 29.49 16.64
N LEU A 252 -1.66 29.09 16.94
CA LEU A 252 -1.38 28.17 18.04
C LEU A 252 -1.69 28.82 19.41
N LEU A 253 -1.35 30.09 19.60
CA LEU A 253 -1.67 30.84 20.82
C LEU A 253 -3.19 31.01 21.00
N LEU A 254 -3.91 31.36 19.94
CA LEU A 254 -5.37 31.41 19.93
C LEU A 254 -5.96 30.06 20.33
N THR A 255 -5.47 28.97 19.74
CA THR A 255 -5.94 27.61 20.08
C THR A 255 -5.62 27.23 21.53
N SER A 256 -4.55 27.77 22.11
CA SER A 256 -4.20 27.52 23.52
C SER A 256 -5.23 28.13 24.49
N GLN A 257 -5.91 29.22 24.11
CA GLN A 257 -6.94 29.87 24.93
C GLN A 257 -8.21 29.00 25.06
N SER A 258 -8.43 28.06 24.14
CA SER A 258 -9.57 27.15 24.22
C SER A 258 -9.37 26.03 25.26
N VAL A 259 -8.19 25.94 25.88
CA VAL A 259 -7.83 24.93 26.86
C VAL A 259 -7.54 25.62 28.19
N LYS A 260 -7.98 25.02 29.30
CA LYS A 260 -7.70 25.56 30.64
C LYS A 260 -6.18 25.67 30.86
N PRO A 261 -5.65 26.81 31.33
CA PRO A 261 -4.21 26.99 31.52
C PRO A 261 -3.56 25.92 32.41
N GLU A 262 -4.27 25.47 33.46
CA GLU A 262 -3.83 24.41 34.38
C GLU A 262 -3.55 23.08 33.67
N THR A 263 -4.32 22.78 32.62
CA THR A 263 -4.16 21.57 31.80
C THR A 263 -2.89 21.62 30.96
N LEU A 264 -2.50 22.81 30.49
CA LEU A 264 -1.31 22.98 29.66
C LEU A 264 -0.01 23.07 30.47
N ARG A 265 -0.08 23.24 31.81
CA ARG A 265 1.11 23.32 32.66
C ARG A 265 1.94 22.05 32.66
N SER A 266 1.33 20.88 32.77
CA SER A 266 2.04 19.58 32.81
C SER A 266 1.55 18.61 31.73
N GLN A 267 2.45 17.72 31.30
CA GLN A 267 2.11 16.67 30.35
C GLN A 267 1.07 15.70 30.93
N GLU A 268 1.17 15.37 32.21
CA GLU A 268 0.23 14.48 32.90
C GLU A 268 -1.19 15.05 32.94
N ASN A 269 -1.33 16.36 33.21
CA ASN A 269 -2.63 17.02 33.20
C ASN A 269 -3.22 17.04 31.78
N ALA A 270 -2.40 17.26 30.76
CA ALA A 270 -2.83 17.19 29.36
C ALA A 270 -3.28 15.77 28.97
N LEU A 271 -2.54 14.73 29.37
CA LEU A 271 -2.91 13.32 29.14
C LEU A 271 -4.23 12.97 29.83
N PHE A 272 -4.43 13.42 31.07
CA PHE A 272 -5.67 13.20 31.80
C PHE A 272 -6.85 13.92 31.13
N ALA A 273 -6.70 15.18 30.73
CA ALA A 273 -7.74 15.93 30.04
C ALA A 273 -8.07 15.35 28.65
N LEU A 274 -7.09 14.76 27.96
CA LEU A 274 -7.28 14.12 26.66
C LEU A 274 -8.23 12.90 26.75
N ALA A 275 -8.32 12.24 27.90
CA ALA A 275 -9.23 11.11 28.11
C ALA A 275 -10.69 11.46 27.82
N ASN A 276 -11.12 12.70 28.11
CA ASN A 276 -12.47 13.18 27.86
C ASN A 276 -12.85 13.23 26.37
N TYR A 277 -11.86 13.21 25.49
CA TYR A 277 -12.03 13.24 24.04
C TYR A 277 -11.93 11.85 23.39
N MET A 278 -11.69 10.79 24.17
CA MET A 278 -11.56 9.43 23.67
C MET A 278 -12.87 8.66 23.78
N ASP A 279 -13.20 7.89 22.74
CA ASP A 279 -14.46 7.12 22.72
C ASP A 279 -14.37 5.84 23.56
N ASN A 280 -15.49 5.38 24.12
CA ASN A 280 -15.60 4.10 24.83
C ASN A 280 -14.51 3.88 25.90
N PHE A 281 -14.27 4.89 26.73
CA PHE A 281 -13.36 4.79 27.86
C PHE A 281 -14.04 3.99 28.97
N ARG A 282 -13.57 2.77 29.25
CA ARG A 282 -14.18 1.86 30.24
C ARG A 282 -13.92 2.28 31.69
N ILE A 283 -12.81 2.98 31.92
CA ILE A 283 -12.37 3.41 33.26
C ILE A 283 -13.07 4.74 33.58
N PRO A 284 -13.71 4.91 34.76
CA PRO A 284 -14.25 6.20 35.14
C PRO A 284 -13.16 7.29 35.21
N ILE A 285 -13.37 8.41 34.52
CA ILE A 285 -12.44 9.54 34.48
C ILE A 285 -12.61 10.38 35.76
N THR A 286 -11.89 9.98 36.80
CA THR A 286 -11.88 10.67 38.11
C THR A 286 -10.44 10.85 38.58
N GLU A 287 -10.20 11.85 39.43
CA GLU A 287 -8.85 12.09 40.01
C GLU A 287 -8.30 10.87 40.75
N LYS A 288 -9.16 10.07 41.39
CA LYS A 288 -8.76 8.81 42.06
C LYS A 288 -8.17 7.77 41.09
N ASN A 289 -8.60 7.78 39.83
CA ASN A 289 -8.15 6.83 38.80
C ASN A 289 -7.10 7.45 37.86
N LYS A 290 -6.56 8.63 38.17
CA LYS A 290 -5.72 9.43 37.26
C LYS A 290 -4.61 8.62 36.60
N GLU A 291 -3.84 7.86 37.38
CA GLU A 291 -2.75 7.03 36.85
C GLU A 291 -3.22 5.97 35.85
N ARG A 292 -4.30 5.25 36.18
CA ARG A 292 -4.88 4.21 35.30
C ARG A 292 -5.43 4.82 34.01
N VAL A 293 -6.07 5.99 34.11
CA VAL A 293 -6.58 6.75 32.97
C VAL A 293 -5.41 7.17 32.07
N ILE A 294 -4.35 7.75 32.64
CA ILE A 294 -3.15 8.17 31.90
C ILE A 294 -2.51 6.97 31.20
N HIS A 295 -2.37 5.83 31.89
CA HIS A 295 -1.80 4.62 31.29
C HIS A 295 -2.62 4.13 30.09
N GLU A 296 -3.95 4.12 30.18
CA GLU A 296 -4.82 3.74 29.07
C GLU A 296 -4.78 4.77 27.92
N VAL A 297 -4.70 6.06 28.21
CA VAL A 297 -4.51 7.12 27.20
C VAL A 297 -3.19 6.92 26.45
N LYS A 298 -2.08 6.69 27.16
CA LYS A 298 -0.77 6.40 26.58
C LYS A 298 -0.83 5.19 25.66
N ARG A 299 -1.46 4.09 26.11
CA ARG A 299 -1.69 2.89 25.30
C ARG A 299 -2.46 3.19 24.01
N ARG A 300 -3.52 3.99 24.10
CA ARG A 300 -4.34 4.38 22.93
C ARG A 300 -3.58 5.28 21.96
N LEU A 301 -2.81 6.25 22.45
CA LEU A 301 -1.93 7.08 21.60
C LEU A 301 -0.92 6.20 20.84
N ASN A 302 -0.35 5.23 21.53
CA ASN A 302 0.62 4.32 20.94
C ASN A 302 0.03 3.42 19.85
N LEU A 303 -1.20 2.93 20.04
CA LEU A 303 -1.87 2.03 19.09
C LEU A 303 -2.58 2.75 17.92
N TYR A 304 -3.20 3.91 18.17
CA TYR A 304 -4.07 4.55 17.18
C TYR A 304 -3.47 5.80 16.53
N LEU A 305 -2.63 6.56 17.25
CA LEU A 305 -2.02 7.77 16.69
C LEU A 305 -0.74 7.39 15.96
N LEU A 306 -0.78 7.46 14.62
CA LEU A 306 0.38 7.27 13.73
C LEU A 306 1.26 6.05 14.10
N PRO A 307 0.69 4.83 14.20
CA PRO A 307 1.43 3.64 14.66
C PRO A 307 2.63 3.27 13.78
N HIS A 308 2.61 3.65 12.50
CA HIS A 308 3.71 3.40 11.56
C HIS A 308 5.01 4.13 11.91
N LEU A 309 4.94 5.20 12.72
CA LEU A 309 6.12 5.91 13.23
C LEU A 309 6.68 5.26 14.50
N GLY A 310 5.90 4.38 15.13
CA GLY A 310 6.26 3.67 16.36
C GLY A 310 5.09 3.53 17.33
N THR A 311 5.15 2.48 18.12
CA THR A 311 4.14 2.13 19.15
C THR A 311 4.59 2.44 20.56
N ASP A 312 5.69 3.18 20.74
CA ASP A 312 6.27 3.51 22.04
C ASP A 312 6.34 5.02 22.28
N GLU A 313 6.56 5.41 23.54
CA GLU A 313 6.70 6.82 23.93
C GLU A 313 7.91 7.50 23.28
N LYS A 314 8.96 6.72 22.95
CA LYS A 314 10.14 7.20 22.22
C LYS A 314 9.80 7.78 20.83
N ALA A 315 8.68 7.35 20.24
CA ALA A 315 8.23 7.83 18.93
C ALA A 315 7.37 9.12 19.02
N TRP A 316 7.02 9.58 20.21
CA TRP A 316 6.17 10.77 20.37
C TRP A 316 6.74 12.06 19.76
N PRO A 317 8.05 12.35 19.84
CA PRO A 317 8.63 13.51 19.15
C PRO A 317 8.39 13.44 17.64
N MET A 318 8.58 12.27 17.02
CA MET A 318 8.31 12.06 15.60
C MET A 318 6.81 12.26 15.30
N LYS A 319 5.91 11.69 16.09
CA LYS A 319 4.45 11.89 15.93
C LYS A 319 4.06 13.37 16.00
N GLY A 320 4.62 14.10 16.96
CA GLY A 320 4.40 15.53 17.13
C GLY A 320 4.90 16.35 15.95
N TYR A 321 6.08 16.03 15.41
CA TYR A 321 6.62 16.67 14.21
C TYR A 321 5.73 16.48 12.99
N TYR A 322 5.17 15.29 12.77
CA TYR A 322 4.22 15.05 11.67
C TYR A 322 2.93 15.85 11.84
N ILE A 323 2.41 15.95 13.06
CA ILE A 323 1.25 16.80 13.35
C ILE A 323 1.59 18.28 13.10
N ALA A 324 2.79 18.74 13.49
CA ALA A 324 3.24 20.10 13.24
C ALA A 324 3.36 20.41 11.73
N ARG A 325 3.86 19.47 10.92
CA ARG A 325 3.83 19.56 9.45
C ARG A 325 2.40 19.69 8.90
N MET A 326 1.44 18.95 9.46
CA MET A 326 0.02 19.08 9.07
C MET A 326 -0.53 20.46 9.43
N ILE A 327 -0.22 20.97 10.63
CA ILE A 327 -0.61 22.32 11.08
C ILE A 327 -0.10 23.38 10.09
N ARG A 328 1.20 23.34 9.77
CA ARG A 328 1.82 24.27 8.81
C ARG A 328 1.04 24.29 7.48
N ARG A 329 0.75 23.12 6.92
CA ARG A 329 0.01 23.01 5.65
C ARG A 329 -1.40 23.58 5.75
N VAL A 330 -2.14 23.25 6.82
CA VAL A 330 -3.51 23.74 7.03
C VAL A 330 -3.57 25.26 7.14
N VAL A 331 -2.70 25.85 7.95
CA VAL A 331 -2.64 27.30 8.16
C VAL A 331 -2.31 28.02 6.85
N LEU A 332 -1.26 27.60 6.14
CA LEU A 332 -0.86 28.23 4.88
C LEU A 332 -1.91 28.12 3.77
N ILE A 333 -2.71 27.04 3.76
CA ILE A 333 -3.81 26.87 2.80
C ILE A 333 -5.01 27.75 3.16
N TYR A 334 -5.32 27.90 4.45
CA TYR A 334 -6.41 28.76 4.94
C TYR A 334 -6.19 30.21 4.51
N PHE A 335 -4.98 30.74 4.77
CA PHE A 335 -4.58 32.10 4.38
C PHE A 335 -4.21 32.24 2.89
N LYS A 336 -4.43 31.21 2.07
CA LYS A 336 -4.23 31.21 0.61
C LYS A 336 -2.78 31.44 0.14
N HIS A 337 -1.78 31.20 0.98
CA HIS A 337 -0.37 31.21 0.57
C HIS A 337 0.03 29.96 -0.23
N ILE A 338 -0.65 28.85 0.03
CA ILE A 338 -0.39 27.53 -0.57
C ILE A 338 -1.70 26.98 -1.14
N THR A 339 -1.64 26.41 -2.35
CA THR A 339 -2.76 25.64 -2.92
C THR A 339 -2.90 24.28 -2.24
N PRO A 340 -4.13 23.77 -2.03
CA PRO A 340 -4.33 22.42 -1.53
C PRO A 340 -3.78 21.37 -2.52
N GLU A 341 -3.49 20.18 -2.01
CA GLU A 341 -3.09 19.04 -2.82
C GLU A 341 -4.22 18.61 -3.75
N ASP A 342 -3.87 18.25 -4.98
CA ASP A 342 -4.80 17.61 -5.92
C ASP A 342 -4.93 16.13 -5.56
N ARG A 343 -6.13 15.72 -5.15
CA ARG A 343 -6.43 14.35 -4.74
C ARG A 343 -6.48 13.40 -5.94
N ASP A 344 -6.79 13.92 -7.14
CA ASP A 344 -6.98 13.10 -8.33
C ASP A 344 -5.71 12.85 -9.12
N HIS A 345 -4.67 13.64 -8.85
CA HIS A 345 -3.32 13.42 -9.33
C HIS A 345 -2.75 12.04 -8.91
N TYR A 346 -2.15 11.33 -9.87
CA TYR A 346 -1.64 9.97 -9.64
C TYR A 346 -0.48 9.85 -8.62
N LYS A 347 0.22 10.94 -8.26
CA LYS A 347 1.18 10.92 -7.15
C LYS A 347 0.51 10.57 -5.81
N ASN A 348 -0.78 10.91 -5.69
CA ASN A 348 -1.59 10.71 -4.50
C ASN A 348 -2.45 9.43 -4.58
N LYS A 349 -2.23 8.59 -5.59
CA LYS A 349 -2.95 7.34 -5.82
C LYS A 349 -1.99 6.17 -5.93
N ARG A 350 -2.45 4.98 -5.55
CA ARG A 350 -1.74 3.72 -5.70
C ARG A 350 -2.70 2.66 -6.21
N LEU A 351 -2.20 1.78 -7.06
CA LEU A 351 -2.90 0.58 -7.49
C LEU A 351 -2.65 -0.55 -6.51
N LYS A 352 -3.72 -0.98 -5.86
CA LYS A 352 -3.75 -2.19 -5.06
C LYS A 352 -3.89 -3.39 -5.99
N MET A 353 -2.87 -4.25 -5.99
CA MET A 353 -2.79 -5.43 -6.86
C MET A 353 -3.18 -6.71 -6.09
N VAL A 354 -3.22 -7.86 -6.78
CA VAL A 354 -3.58 -9.16 -6.20
C VAL A 354 -2.80 -9.50 -4.93
N GLY A 355 -1.49 -9.22 -4.89
CA GLY A 355 -0.65 -9.49 -3.72
C GLY A 355 -1.08 -8.69 -2.49
N ASP A 356 -1.47 -7.43 -2.66
CA ASP A 356 -1.87 -6.53 -1.58
C ASP A 356 -3.24 -6.90 -1.02
N PHE A 357 -4.13 -7.36 -1.90
CA PHE A 357 -5.36 -7.99 -1.49
C PHE A 357 -5.04 -9.23 -0.65
N LEU A 358 -4.34 -10.21 -1.19
CA LEU A 358 -4.07 -11.46 -0.48
C LEU A 358 -3.35 -11.24 0.86
N GLU A 359 -2.46 -10.24 0.96
CA GLU A 359 -1.81 -9.83 2.21
C GLU A 359 -2.82 -9.33 3.26
N GLU A 360 -3.74 -8.43 2.88
CA GLU A 360 -4.77 -7.90 3.77
C GLU A 360 -5.76 -9.00 4.21
N LEU A 361 -6.17 -9.88 3.30
CA LEU A 361 -7.06 -11.01 3.61
C LEU A 361 -6.40 -11.98 4.56
N PHE A 362 -5.16 -12.36 4.27
CA PHE A 362 -4.40 -13.26 5.12
C PHE A 362 -4.20 -12.67 6.52
N ALA A 363 -3.92 -11.36 6.64
CA ALA A 363 -3.80 -10.71 7.95
C ALA A 363 -5.09 -10.73 8.77
N ILE A 364 -6.25 -10.61 8.12
CA ILE A 364 -7.56 -10.72 8.78
C ILE A 364 -7.85 -12.17 9.18
N ALA A 365 -7.63 -13.11 8.25
CA ALA A 365 -7.81 -14.54 8.49
C ALA A 365 -6.88 -15.05 9.61
N TRP A 366 -5.63 -14.61 9.62
CA TRP A 366 -4.64 -14.91 10.66
C TRP A 366 -5.12 -14.44 12.04
N ARG A 367 -5.66 -13.22 12.15
CA ARG A 367 -6.19 -12.74 13.44
C ARG A 367 -7.38 -13.58 13.92
N SER A 368 -8.31 -13.91 13.02
CA SER A 368 -9.43 -14.79 13.36
C SER A 368 -8.93 -16.17 13.81
N PHE A 369 -7.91 -16.70 13.14
CA PHE A 369 -7.26 -17.95 13.48
C PHE A 369 -6.62 -17.90 14.87
N VAL A 370 -5.87 -16.85 15.18
CA VAL A 370 -5.25 -16.64 16.50
C VAL A 370 -6.32 -16.60 17.59
N GLU A 371 -7.39 -15.83 17.41
CA GLU A 371 -8.45 -15.68 18.41
C GLU A 371 -9.26 -16.97 18.66
N GLU A 372 -9.61 -17.69 17.60
CA GLU A 372 -10.29 -19.00 17.72
C GLU A 372 -9.37 -20.05 18.34
N THR A 373 -8.08 -20.05 17.98
CA THR A 373 -7.11 -20.98 18.55
C THR A 373 -6.92 -20.68 20.04
N LYS A 374 -6.84 -19.41 20.47
CA LYS A 374 -6.82 -19.04 21.89
C LYS A 374 -8.04 -19.56 22.63
N ARG A 375 -9.25 -19.34 22.11
CA ARG A 375 -10.50 -19.87 22.70
C ARG A 375 -10.48 -21.38 22.84
N LYS A 376 -9.98 -22.09 21.81
CA LYS A 376 -9.85 -23.56 21.84
C LYS A 376 -8.83 -24.04 22.87
N ILE A 377 -7.69 -23.35 23.03
CA ILE A 377 -6.70 -23.65 24.08
C ILE A 377 -7.33 -23.52 25.47
N VAL A 378 -8.03 -22.41 25.76
CA VAL A 378 -8.70 -22.20 27.06
C VAL A 378 -9.67 -23.34 27.36
N ASN A 379 -10.53 -23.69 26.40
CA ASN A 379 -11.51 -24.76 26.57
C ASN A 379 -10.85 -26.14 26.72
N TRP A 380 -9.74 -26.38 26.03
CA TRP A 380 -9.01 -27.66 26.10
C TRP A 380 -8.37 -27.88 27.46
N VAL A 381 -7.69 -26.84 27.98
CA VAL A 381 -7.03 -26.86 29.29
C VAL A 381 -8.08 -26.92 30.42
N ALA A 382 -9.21 -26.23 30.26
CA ALA A 382 -10.33 -26.33 31.20
C ALA A 382 -10.88 -27.77 31.35
N GLY A 383 -10.71 -28.61 30.31
CA GLY A 383 -11.04 -30.03 30.36
C GLY A 383 -9.97 -30.94 31.00
N TYR A 384 -8.95 -30.37 31.66
CA TYR A 384 -7.79 -31.07 32.25
C TYR A 384 -7.03 -31.96 31.25
N ARG A 385 -7.05 -31.61 29.96
CA ARG A 385 -6.32 -32.33 28.92
C ARG A 385 -5.00 -31.65 28.64
N ASP A 386 -3.93 -32.42 28.65
CA ASP A 386 -2.64 -31.95 28.20
C ASP A 386 -2.64 -31.76 26.67
N ILE A 387 -1.90 -30.76 26.17
CA ILE A 387 -1.77 -30.54 24.73
C ILE A 387 -0.57 -31.34 24.23
N THR A 388 -0.83 -32.48 23.57
CA THR A 388 0.21 -33.34 22.99
C THR A 388 0.26 -33.25 21.46
N ASP A 389 -0.89 -32.95 20.83
CA ASP A 389 -1.03 -32.84 19.38
C ASP A 389 -1.36 -31.40 18.96
N ILE A 390 -0.38 -30.75 18.33
CA ILE A 390 -0.48 -29.38 17.83
C ILE A 390 -1.59 -29.28 16.76
N LYS A 391 -1.70 -30.27 15.86
CA LYS A 391 -2.60 -30.22 14.69
C LYS A 391 -4.06 -30.22 15.12
N ARG A 392 -4.40 -30.94 16.19
CA ARG A 392 -5.77 -30.98 16.74
C ARG A 392 -6.19 -29.68 17.40
N VAL A 393 -5.26 -28.88 17.93
CA VAL A 393 -5.60 -27.64 18.65
C VAL A 393 -5.68 -26.45 17.71
N LEU A 394 -4.78 -26.34 16.72
CA LEU A 394 -4.80 -25.26 15.74
C LEU A 394 -6.08 -25.29 14.89
N ARG A 395 -6.72 -24.13 14.69
CA ARG A 395 -7.93 -23.98 13.86
C ARG A 395 -7.63 -23.57 12.41
N THR A 396 -6.81 -24.37 11.72
CA THR A 396 -6.40 -24.10 10.32
C THR A 396 -7.57 -24.10 9.33
N ASP A 397 -8.65 -24.81 9.67
CA ASP A 397 -9.96 -24.77 9.02
C ASP A 397 -10.50 -23.34 8.92
N ARG A 398 -10.51 -22.60 10.05
CA ARG A 398 -11.06 -21.24 10.09
C ARG A 398 -10.29 -20.27 9.18
N LEU A 399 -8.98 -20.44 9.11
CA LEU A 399 -8.12 -19.64 8.24
C LEU A 399 -8.47 -19.90 6.78
N SER A 400 -8.55 -21.17 6.40
CA SER A 400 -8.85 -21.61 5.04
C SER A 400 -10.25 -21.16 4.59
N ASP A 401 -11.27 -21.34 5.44
CA ASP A 401 -12.66 -20.94 5.16
C ASP A 401 -12.78 -19.44 4.91
N THR A 402 -12.14 -18.63 5.75
CA THR A 402 -12.19 -17.16 5.63
C THR A 402 -11.56 -16.71 4.31
N MET A 403 -10.46 -17.34 3.90
CA MET A 403 -9.80 -17.03 2.65
C MET A 403 -10.62 -17.49 1.44
N MET A 404 -11.01 -18.75 1.40
CA MET A 404 -11.78 -19.33 0.28
C MET A 404 -13.10 -18.61 0.08
N SER A 405 -13.84 -18.33 1.15
CA SER A 405 -15.12 -17.62 1.08
C SER A 405 -14.97 -16.22 0.49
N ALA A 406 -13.96 -15.45 0.93
CA ALA A 406 -13.73 -14.09 0.44
C ALA A 406 -13.30 -14.07 -1.04
N ILE A 407 -12.43 -14.99 -1.46
CA ILE A 407 -11.93 -15.02 -2.84
C ILE A 407 -13.01 -15.57 -3.80
N ALA A 408 -13.80 -16.57 -3.37
CA ALA A 408 -14.89 -17.12 -4.17
C ALA A 408 -16.06 -16.13 -4.33
N THR A 409 -16.42 -15.38 -3.31
CA THR A 409 -17.55 -14.44 -3.38
C THR A 409 -17.16 -13.05 -3.88
N GLY A 410 -15.88 -12.70 -3.83
CA GLY A 410 -15.39 -11.34 -4.08
C GLY A 410 -15.77 -10.33 -3.01
N HIS A 411 -16.32 -10.80 -1.89
CA HIS A 411 -16.69 -9.98 -0.73
C HIS A 411 -15.61 -10.05 0.33
N TRP A 412 -14.95 -8.92 0.56
CA TRP A 412 -13.83 -8.83 1.47
C TRP A 412 -14.31 -8.49 2.88
N PRO A 413 -13.69 -9.05 3.94
CA PRO A 413 -14.06 -8.76 5.32
C PRO A 413 -13.98 -7.27 5.70
N THR A 414 -13.26 -6.44 4.92
CA THR A 414 -13.20 -5.00 5.10
C THR A 414 -14.44 -4.24 4.60
N GLY A 415 -15.44 -4.95 4.06
CA GLY A 415 -16.68 -4.41 3.50
C GLY A 415 -16.54 -3.98 2.04
N VAL A 416 -15.51 -4.48 1.37
CA VAL A 416 -15.17 -4.16 -0.01
C VAL A 416 -15.69 -5.28 -0.91
N THR A 417 -16.51 -4.96 -1.91
CA THR A 417 -17.15 -5.96 -2.80
C THR A 417 -16.64 -5.86 -4.23
N GLY A 418 -16.68 -6.96 -4.98
CA GLY A 418 -16.25 -7.03 -6.39
C GLY A 418 -14.74 -6.97 -6.58
N VAL A 419 -13.96 -7.54 -5.64
CA VAL A 419 -12.49 -7.58 -5.78
C VAL A 419 -12.08 -8.71 -6.71
N THR A 420 -12.73 -9.86 -6.57
CA THR A 420 -12.59 -10.97 -7.52
C THR A 420 -13.81 -10.99 -8.43
N GLU A 421 -13.55 -11.07 -9.72
CA GLU A 421 -14.57 -11.15 -10.77
C GLU A 421 -14.35 -12.43 -11.56
N ILE A 422 -15.44 -13.01 -12.09
CA ILE A 422 -15.33 -14.12 -13.02
C ILE A 422 -14.57 -13.61 -14.24
N LEU A 423 -13.50 -14.30 -14.62
CA LEU A 423 -12.68 -13.89 -15.75
C LEU A 423 -13.53 -13.93 -17.03
N SER A 424 -13.44 -12.86 -17.80
CA SER A 424 -14.19 -12.75 -19.06
C SER A 424 -13.39 -13.39 -20.17
N ARG A 425 -14.01 -14.33 -20.88
CA ARG A 425 -13.39 -15.21 -21.87
C ARG A 425 -14.15 -15.21 -23.20
N LEU A 426 -14.82 -14.10 -23.54
CA LEU A 426 -15.56 -14.00 -24.81
C LEU A 426 -14.60 -14.06 -26.01
N ASN A 427 -13.50 -13.34 -25.94
CA ASN A 427 -12.42 -13.39 -26.91
C ASN A 427 -11.06 -13.19 -26.22
N TYR A 428 -9.98 -13.34 -26.99
CA TYR A 428 -8.62 -13.17 -26.46
C TYR A 428 -8.38 -11.74 -25.94
N LEU A 429 -8.89 -10.73 -26.64
CA LEU A 429 -8.74 -9.31 -26.28
C LEU A 429 -9.43 -8.96 -24.95
N ASP A 430 -10.63 -9.47 -24.73
CA ASP A 430 -11.44 -9.26 -23.54
C ASP A 430 -10.76 -9.84 -22.30
N ASN A 431 -10.15 -11.03 -22.43
CA ASN A 431 -9.32 -11.60 -21.38
C ASN A 431 -8.14 -10.67 -21.01
N LEU A 432 -7.37 -10.22 -22.00
CA LEU A 432 -6.25 -9.29 -21.77
C LEU A 432 -6.70 -7.97 -21.13
N SER A 433 -7.79 -7.41 -21.65
CA SER A 433 -8.36 -6.17 -21.15
C SER A 433 -8.84 -6.33 -19.70
N HIS A 434 -9.49 -7.45 -19.36
CA HIS A 434 -9.93 -7.74 -18.00
C HIS A 434 -8.75 -7.77 -17.02
N LEU A 435 -7.65 -8.46 -17.35
CA LEU A 435 -6.46 -8.52 -16.50
C LEU A 435 -5.80 -7.15 -16.27
N ARG A 436 -5.99 -6.20 -17.19
CA ARG A 436 -5.46 -4.83 -17.11
C ARG A 436 -6.45 -3.79 -16.61
N ARG A 437 -7.63 -4.23 -16.17
CA ARG A 437 -8.69 -3.38 -15.63
C ARG A 437 -8.30 -2.80 -14.28
N VAL A 438 -8.59 -1.53 -14.11
CA VAL A 438 -8.42 -0.76 -12.88
C VAL A 438 -9.78 -0.19 -12.48
N LYS A 439 -10.22 -0.47 -11.25
CA LYS A 439 -11.44 0.10 -10.69
C LYS A 439 -11.14 1.14 -9.63
N ASN A 440 -11.72 2.32 -9.79
CA ASN A 440 -11.84 3.33 -8.74
C ASN A 440 -13.22 3.18 -8.09
N ILE A 441 -13.25 2.73 -6.83
CA ILE A 441 -14.50 2.64 -6.08
C ILE A 441 -14.49 3.75 -5.05
N LEU A 442 -15.14 4.85 -5.41
CA LEU A 442 -15.28 6.03 -4.56
C LEU A 442 -16.15 5.78 -3.33
N THR A 443 -17.06 4.78 -3.36
CA THR A 443 -18.07 4.57 -2.31
C THR A 443 -18.44 3.10 -2.11
N ARG A 444 -18.86 2.75 -0.89
CA ARG A 444 -19.22 1.39 -0.45
C ARG A 444 -20.52 0.87 -1.06
N THR A 445 -21.31 1.74 -1.70
CA THR A 445 -22.60 1.41 -2.30
C THR A 445 -22.79 2.04 -3.69
N SER A 446 -23.59 1.37 -4.52
CA SER A 446 -23.94 1.78 -5.89
C SER A 446 -24.77 3.07 -5.95
N ALA A 447 -25.57 3.38 -4.92
CA ALA A 447 -26.38 4.60 -4.87
C ALA A 447 -25.55 5.88 -4.67
N GLU A 448 -24.48 5.81 -3.90
CA GLU A 448 -23.56 6.94 -3.69
C GLU A 448 -22.62 7.12 -4.90
N ALA A 449 -22.30 6.04 -5.62
CA ALA A 449 -21.54 6.10 -6.87
C ALA A 449 -22.29 6.89 -7.97
N LYS A 450 -23.64 6.81 -7.98
CA LYS A 450 -24.50 7.64 -8.86
C LYS A 450 -24.41 9.14 -8.56
N ARG A 451 -24.15 9.50 -7.31
CA ARG A 451 -23.90 10.88 -6.85
C ARG A 451 -22.41 11.23 -6.79
N GLY A 452 -21.55 10.38 -7.34
CA GLY A 452 -20.10 10.54 -7.28
C GLY A 452 -19.65 11.88 -7.86
N LYS A 453 -18.58 12.45 -7.29
CA LYS A 453 -18.00 13.71 -7.77
C LYS A 453 -17.55 13.55 -9.22
N VAL A 454 -17.98 14.46 -10.09
CA VAL A 454 -17.59 14.53 -11.52
C VAL A 454 -16.07 14.51 -11.68
N GLU A 455 -15.36 15.25 -10.81
CA GLU A 455 -13.90 15.37 -10.76
C GLU A 455 -13.15 14.02 -10.76
N ALA A 456 -13.73 12.98 -10.16
CA ALA A 456 -13.07 11.68 -10.07
C ALA A 456 -13.28 10.80 -11.33
N ARG A 457 -14.23 11.16 -12.20
CA ARG A 457 -14.51 10.51 -13.48
C ARG A 457 -13.76 11.16 -14.64
N ASP A 458 -13.48 12.45 -14.52
CA ASP A 458 -12.79 13.22 -15.54
C ASP A 458 -11.39 12.67 -15.82
N LEU A 459 -10.97 12.81 -17.08
CA LEU A 459 -9.62 12.45 -17.49
C LEU A 459 -8.63 13.46 -16.89
N HIS A 460 -7.80 12.98 -15.97
CA HIS A 460 -6.79 13.81 -15.34
C HIS A 460 -5.48 13.77 -16.16
N PRO A 461 -4.79 14.90 -16.43
CA PRO A 461 -3.58 14.93 -17.27
C PRO A 461 -2.48 13.94 -16.85
N THR A 462 -2.30 13.73 -15.55
CA THR A 462 -1.30 12.78 -15.01
C THR A 462 -1.60 11.30 -15.31
N GLN A 463 -2.76 10.99 -15.88
CA GLN A 463 -3.09 9.67 -16.43
C GLN A 463 -2.33 9.36 -17.73
N PHE A 464 -1.79 10.37 -18.41
CA PHE A 464 -1.06 10.20 -19.66
C PHE A 464 0.08 9.17 -19.53
N GLY A 465 0.12 8.20 -20.45
CA GLY A 465 1.08 7.10 -20.44
C GLY A 465 0.90 6.07 -19.31
N ARG A 466 -0.10 6.22 -18.44
CA ARG A 466 -0.38 5.32 -17.29
C ARG A 466 -1.71 4.59 -17.46
N ILE A 467 -2.74 5.33 -17.83
CA ILE A 467 -4.10 4.87 -18.02
C ILE A 467 -4.55 5.25 -19.42
N CYS A 468 -5.25 4.35 -20.09
CA CYS A 468 -5.81 4.64 -21.39
C CYS A 468 -6.90 5.72 -21.28
N PRO A 469 -6.85 6.77 -22.11
CA PRO A 469 -7.87 7.82 -22.11
C PRO A 469 -9.22 7.37 -22.69
N ASN A 470 -9.24 6.37 -23.59
CA ASN A 470 -10.44 5.95 -24.31
C ASN A 470 -11.05 4.64 -23.80
N GLU A 471 -10.26 3.76 -23.15
CA GLU A 471 -10.74 2.44 -22.75
C GLU A 471 -11.49 2.51 -21.40
N THR A 472 -12.75 2.93 -21.45
CA THR A 472 -13.67 3.00 -20.31
C THR A 472 -15.07 2.57 -20.74
N PRO A 473 -15.83 1.85 -19.89
CA PRO A 473 -17.19 1.43 -20.25
C PRO A 473 -18.15 2.63 -20.26
N GLU A 474 -19.22 2.49 -21.04
CA GLU A 474 -20.32 3.46 -21.06
C GLU A 474 -21.18 3.41 -19.79
N GLY A 475 -21.92 4.49 -19.55
CA GLY A 475 -22.90 4.57 -18.47
C GLY A 475 -22.30 4.87 -17.09
N GLU A 476 -22.80 4.17 -16.07
CA GLU A 476 -22.53 4.52 -14.66
C GLU A 476 -21.06 4.35 -14.25
N LEU A 477 -20.34 3.45 -14.91
CA LEU A 477 -18.94 3.11 -14.62
C LEU A 477 -17.93 3.94 -15.43
N CYS A 478 -18.40 4.86 -16.28
CA CYS A 478 -17.55 5.74 -17.08
C CYS A 478 -16.60 6.55 -16.18
N GLY A 479 -15.30 6.48 -16.48
CA GLY A 479 -14.23 7.11 -15.71
C GLY A 479 -13.90 6.42 -14.38
N LEU A 480 -14.74 5.50 -13.90
CA LEU A 480 -14.47 4.71 -12.68
C LEU A 480 -13.80 3.38 -12.99
N THR A 481 -14.15 2.75 -14.11
CA THR A 481 -13.44 1.59 -14.65
C THR A 481 -12.53 2.07 -15.78
N LYS A 482 -11.22 1.87 -15.58
CA LYS A 482 -10.15 2.32 -16.45
C LYS A 482 -9.27 1.14 -16.83
N HIS A 483 -8.37 1.30 -17.79
CA HIS A 483 -7.42 0.26 -18.19
C HIS A 483 -6.00 0.83 -18.24
N LEU A 484 -5.00 0.00 -17.90
CA LEU A 484 -3.59 0.39 -17.97
C LEU A 484 -3.17 0.68 -19.42
N ALA A 485 -2.39 1.75 -19.61
CA ALA A 485 -1.76 2.06 -20.90
C ALA A 485 -0.68 1.01 -21.25
N LEU A 486 -0.37 0.76 -22.52
CA LEU A 486 0.51 -0.33 -22.98
C LEU A 486 1.82 -0.47 -22.18
N MET A 487 2.58 0.62 -21.98
CA MET A 487 3.86 0.60 -21.27
C MET A 487 3.77 0.91 -19.77
N ALA A 488 2.56 1.04 -19.22
CA ALA A 488 2.37 1.30 -17.80
C ALA A 488 2.83 0.11 -16.95
N TYR A 489 3.77 0.37 -16.04
CA TYR A 489 4.31 -0.61 -15.11
C TYR A 489 3.85 -0.28 -13.68
N VAL A 490 3.30 -1.28 -12.97
CA VAL A 490 2.92 -1.13 -11.57
C VAL A 490 4.04 -1.61 -10.67
N THR A 491 4.53 -0.75 -9.77
CA THR A 491 5.69 -1.06 -8.92
C THR A 491 5.40 -2.18 -7.93
N ALA A 492 6.39 -3.06 -7.76
CA ALA A 492 6.47 -4.01 -6.66
C ALA A 492 7.28 -3.42 -5.49
N ASP A 493 7.15 -4.04 -4.32
CA ASP A 493 7.88 -3.65 -3.11
C ASP A 493 9.38 -3.98 -3.25
N ILE A 494 10.25 -3.06 -2.82
CA ILE A 494 11.69 -3.31 -2.76
C ILE A 494 11.98 -4.27 -1.59
N LYS A 495 13.01 -5.09 -1.71
CA LYS A 495 13.40 -6.00 -0.62
C LYS A 495 13.79 -5.17 0.62
N PRO A 496 13.35 -5.55 1.84
CA PRO A 496 13.68 -4.80 3.05
C PRO A 496 15.19 -4.58 3.23
N ALA A 497 16.01 -5.62 3.03
CA ALA A 497 17.47 -5.52 3.13
C ALA A 497 18.09 -4.52 2.13
N GLU A 498 17.49 -4.39 0.94
CA GLU A 498 17.94 -3.44 -0.07
C GLU A 498 17.53 -2.00 0.30
N LYS A 499 16.33 -1.83 0.87
CA LYS A 499 15.89 -0.55 1.43
C LYS A 499 16.80 -0.10 2.58
N ASP A 500 17.18 -1.02 3.47
CA ASP A 500 18.09 -0.73 4.57
C ASP A 500 19.49 -0.34 4.06
N ARG A 501 20.01 -1.03 3.04
CA ARG A 501 21.28 -0.67 2.37
C ARG A 501 21.23 0.74 1.78
N ILE A 502 20.13 1.12 1.12
CA ILE A 502 19.98 2.47 0.56
C ILE A 502 20.04 3.51 1.69
N ILE A 503 19.27 3.30 2.75
CA ILE A 503 19.13 4.24 3.87
C ILE A 503 20.41 4.37 4.69
N ASN A 504 21.09 3.25 4.96
CA ASN A 504 22.24 3.20 5.86
C ASN A 504 23.56 3.49 5.14
N ASP A 505 23.73 3.05 3.90
CA ASP A 505 25.05 3.07 3.24
C ASP A 505 25.13 4.06 2.07
N ILE A 506 24.10 4.12 1.22
CA ILE A 506 24.16 4.88 -0.04
C ILE A 506 23.82 6.35 0.21
N LEU A 507 22.67 6.65 0.80
CA LEU A 507 22.23 8.04 0.96
C LEU A 507 23.19 8.89 1.81
N PRO A 508 23.79 8.38 2.90
CA PRO A 508 24.77 9.17 3.65
C PRO A 508 26.00 9.54 2.82
N LYS A 509 26.48 8.65 1.93
CA LYS A 509 27.59 8.95 1.00
C LYS A 509 27.24 10.05 -0.02
N LEU A 510 25.96 10.21 -0.33
CA LEU A 510 25.47 11.24 -1.24
C LEU A 510 25.20 12.59 -0.54
N GLY A 511 25.35 12.67 0.78
CA GLY A 511 25.19 13.91 1.56
C GLY A 511 24.00 13.92 2.52
N LEU A 512 23.34 12.78 2.77
CA LEU A 512 22.27 12.69 3.77
C LEU A 512 22.85 12.68 5.19
N ILE A 513 22.48 13.68 5.99
CA ILE A 513 22.80 13.75 7.41
C ILE A 513 21.66 13.09 8.18
N ARG A 514 21.99 12.13 9.06
CA ARG A 514 21.01 11.38 9.83
C ARG A 514 21.02 11.81 11.28
N ASP A 515 19.90 12.39 11.69
CA ASP A 515 19.67 12.87 13.04
C ASP A 515 18.27 12.45 13.53
N PRO A 516 18.16 11.91 14.75
CA PRO A 516 16.85 11.55 15.28
C PRO A 516 16.05 12.81 15.61
N ILE A 517 14.75 12.79 15.27
CA ILE A 517 13.84 13.86 15.68
C ILE A 517 13.62 13.78 17.19
N THR A 518 14.05 14.82 17.90
CA THR A 518 13.80 15.03 19.33
C THR A 518 12.90 16.25 19.55
N ILE A 519 12.42 16.45 20.78
CA ILE A 519 11.65 17.66 21.11
C ILE A 519 12.60 18.87 21.04
N GLY A 520 12.17 19.92 20.34
CA GLY A 520 13.00 21.10 20.07
C GLY A 520 13.92 20.95 18.85
N TRP A 521 13.86 19.82 18.15
CA TRP A 521 14.59 19.61 16.90
C TRP A 521 14.19 20.62 15.82
N ASN A 522 15.18 21.18 15.12
CA ASN A 522 15.00 22.12 14.03
C ASN A 522 15.97 21.79 12.88
N PRO A 523 15.49 21.36 11.71
CA PRO A 523 16.35 21.10 10.57
C PRO A 523 16.84 22.37 9.87
N TYR A 524 16.18 23.52 10.04
CA TYR A 524 16.44 24.70 9.23
C TYR A 524 17.86 25.27 9.45
N PRO A 525 18.61 25.63 8.39
CA PRO A 525 18.20 25.81 6.98
C PRO A 525 18.18 24.54 6.12
N ASN A 526 18.50 23.38 6.68
CA ASN A 526 18.57 22.12 5.95
C ASN A 526 17.16 21.59 5.59
N THR A 527 17.10 20.81 4.53
CA THR A 527 15.86 20.26 3.97
C THR A 527 15.64 18.82 4.45
N PRO A 528 14.51 18.51 5.12
CA PRO A 528 14.20 17.14 5.53
C PRO A 528 13.88 16.22 4.34
N VAL A 529 14.34 14.98 4.44
CA VAL A 529 14.18 13.91 3.44
C VAL A 529 13.26 12.82 3.98
N PHE A 530 12.27 12.46 3.17
CA PHE A 530 11.27 11.44 3.50
C PHE A 530 11.30 10.29 2.50
N ILE A 531 11.28 9.05 2.99
CA ILE A 531 11.10 7.84 2.17
C ILE A 531 9.75 7.19 2.52
N ASP A 532 8.85 7.06 1.54
CA ASP A 532 7.47 6.55 1.73
C ASP A 532 6.71 7.26 2.87
N GLY A 533 7.00 8.55 3.06
CA GLY A 533 6.42 9.35 4.13
C GLY A 533 7.04 9.12 5.51
N LEU A 534 8.16 8.40 5.64
CA LEU A 534 8.96 8.29 6.88
C LEU A 534 10.17 9.23 6.81
N TYR A 535 10.51 9.89 7.92
CA TYR A 535 11.67 10.79 7.98
C TYR A 535 12.94 9.97 8.14
N ILE A 536 13.96 10.26 7.33
CA ILE A 536 15.24 9.52 7.33
C ILE A 536 16.42 10.40 7.74
N GLY A 537 16.39 11.68 7.40
CA GLY A 537 17.47 12.63 7.64
C GLY A 537 17.21 13.95 6.93
N HIS A 538 18.21 14.82 6.88
CA HIS A 538 18.15 16.11 6.20
C HIS A 538 19.39 16.35 5.34
N VAL A 539 19.29 17.32 4.42
CA VAL A 539 20.36 17.69 3.47
C VAL A 539 20.53 19.20 3.43
N GLU A 540 21.76 19.67 3.23
CA GLU A 540 22.07 21.10 3.10
C GLU A 540 21.65 21.63 1.72
N ASP A 541 22.10 20.99 0.64
CA ASP A 541 21.71 21.34 -0.73
C ASP A 541 20.72 20.30 -1.30
N PRO A 542 19.41 20.64 -1.41
CA PRO A 542 18.43 19.71 -1.91
C PRO A 542 18.53 19.44 -3.41
N LYS A 543 18.99 20.40 -4.23
CA LYS A 543 19.02 20.25 -5.69
C LYS A 543 20.16 19.33 -6.12
N ASP A 544 21.34 19.56 -5.55
CA ASP A 544 22.50 18.69 -5.76
C ASP A 544 22.23 17.26 -5.28
N PHE A 545 21.62 17.09 -4.10
CA PHE A 545 21.26 15.77 -3.58
C PHE A 545 20.31 14.99 -4.51
N VAL A 546 19.28 15.65 -5.06
CA VAL A 546 18.36 15.01 -6.01
C VAL A 546 19.09 14.53 -7.27
N ASN A 547 19.99 15.35 -7.82
CA ASN A 547 20.78 14.99 -9.00
C ASN A 547 21.71 13.81 -8.72
N LYS A 548 22.42 13.83 -7.60
CA LYS A 548 23.29 12.72 -7.16
C LYS A 548 22.52 11.40 -7.02
N VAL A 549 21.32 11.43 -6.46
CA VAL A 549 20.45 10.24 -6.33
C VAL A 549 19.98 9.74 -7.71
N ARG A 550 19.56 10.65 -8.61
CA ARG A 550 19.18 10.28 -9.99
C ARG A 550 20.35 9.65 -10.74
N GLU A 551 21.56 10.17 -10.59
CA GLU A 551 22.76 9.59 -11.20
C GLU A 551 23.11 8.23 -10.61
N ALA A 552 23.02 8.05 -9.29
CA ALA A 552 23.23 6.75 -8.65
C ALA A 552 22.22 5.69 -9.15
N ARG A 553 20.97 6.10 -9.39
CA ARG A 553 19.94 5.25 -10.04
C ARG A 553 20.35 4.89 -11.47
N ARG A 554 20.84 5.85 -12.26
CA ARG A 554 21.29 5.64 -13.65
C ARG A 554 22.55 4.77 -13.76
N ARG A 555 23.36 4.69 -12.71
CA ARG A 555 24.51 3.75 -12.60
C ARG A 555 24.11 2.36 -12.07
N GLY A 556 22.85 2.17 -11.68
CA GLY A 556 22.36 0.91 -11.11
C GLY A 556 22.77 0.65 -9.65
N GLU A 557 23.27 1.67 -8.93
CA GLU A 557 23.58 1.56 -7.49
C GLU A 557 22.30 1.53 -6.63
N ILE A 558 21.27 2.21 -7.12
CA ILE A 558 19.94 2.30 -6.50
C ILE A 558 18.93 1.62 -7.45
N PRO A 559 17.91 0.91 -6.92
CA PRO A 559 16.86 0.31 -7.74
C PRO A 559 16.15 1.35 -8.61
N TRP A 560 15.89 0.99 -9.87
CA TRP A 560 15.21 1.85 -10.84
C TRP A 560 13.77 2.21 -10.42
N GLN A 561 13.16 1.45 -9.51
CA GLN A 561 11.83 1.72 -8.96
C GLN A 561 11.81 2.94 -8.02
N LEU A 562 12.96 3.35 -7.46
CA LEU A 562 13.00 4.47 -6.53
C LEU A 562 12.76 5.77 -7.30
N SER A 563 11.78 6.58 -6.89
CA SER A 563 11.54 7.92 -7.44
C SER A 563 11.93 9.00 -6.43
N ILE A 564 12.37 10.16 -6.91
CA ILE A 564 12.77 11.29 -6.04
C ILE A 564 12.27 12.63 -6.59
N LYS A 565 11.77 13.48 -5.68
CA LYS A 565 11.29 14.84 -5.98
C LYS A 565 11.61 15.80 -4.86
N TYR A 566 12.10 16.99 -5.21
CA TYR A 566 12.21 18.12 -4.28
C TYR A 566 10.98 19.04 -4.43
N TRP A 567 10.27 19.25 -3.33
CA TRP A 567 9.12 20.16 -3.24
C TRP A 567 9.55 21.49 -2.63
N GLU A 568 9.91 22.46 -3.48
CA GLU A 568 10.30 23.81 -3.06
C GLU A 568 9.25 24.48 -2.15
N LYS A 569 7.97 24.31 -2.50
CA LYS A 569 6.81 24.85 -1.77
C LYS A 569 6.79 24.49 -0.28
N TYR A 570 7.23 23.28 0.05
CA TYR A 570 7.27 22.78 1.43
C TYR A 570 8.70 22.71 1.98
N SER A 571 9.71 22.91 1.12
CA SER A 571 11.11 22.62 1.43
C SER A 571 11.27 21.21 1.98
N GLU A 572 10.81 20.21 1.22
CA GLU A 572 10.89 18.79 1.59
C GLU A 572 11.34 17.96 0.37
N ILE A 573 12.16 16.93 0.59
CA ILE A 573 12.49 15.93 -0.45
C ILE A 573 11.68 14.68 -0.18
N HIS A 574 10.93 14.22 -1.18
CA HIS A 574 10.12 13.01 -1.10
C HIS A 574 10.73 11.96 -2.02
N MET A 575 10.98 10.79 -1.45
CA MET A 575 11.46 9.62 -2.14
C MET A 575 10.41 8.52 -1.99
N ASN A 576 10.03 7.87 -3.09
CA ASN A 576 9.06 6.78 -3.04
C ASN A 576 9.72 5.48 -3.48
N THR A 577 9.57 4.46 -2.65
CA THR A 577 9.94 3.06 -2.90
C THR A 577 8.74 2.13 -2.77
N ASP A 578 7.57 2.66 -2.47
CA ASP A 578 6.36 1.89 -2.26
C ASP A 578 5.82 1.21 -3.53
N ARG A 579 5.08 0.13 -3.30
CA ARG A 579 4.38 -0.65 -4.33
C ARG A 579 3.11 0.05 -4.81
N GLY A 580 2.63 -0.30 -5.99
CA GLY A 580 1.38 0.21 -6.55
C GLY A 580 1.49 1.57 -7.23
N ARG A 581 2.70 2.15 -7.37
CA ARG A 581 2.92 3.32 -8.23
C ARG A 581 2.83 2.90 -9.68
N ILE A 582 2.32 3.76 -10.55
CA ILE A 582 2.30 3.51 -11.99
C ILE A 582 3.44 4.32 -12.61
N MET A 583 4.45 3.60 -13.06
CA MET A 583 5.61 4.16 -13.75
C MET A 583 5.48 3.98 -15.25
N ARG A 584 6.08 4.88 -16.01
CA ARG A 584 6.24 4.74 -17.47
C ARG A 584 7.72 4.84 -17.85
N PRO A 585 8.19 4.03 -18.81
CA PRO A 585 9.54 4.11 -19.32
C PRO A 585 9.69 5.28 -20.29
N LEU A 586 10.75 6.07 -20.13
CA LEU A 586 11.13 7.14 -21.04
C LEU A 586 12.60 7.07 -21.40
N ILE A 587 12.95 7.56 -22.58
CA ILE A 587 14.34 7.65 -23.02
C ILE A 587 14.96 8.89 -22.39
N ILE A 588 16.12 8.74 -21.77
CA ILE A 588 16.85 9.88 -21.21
C ILE A 588 17.42 10.72 -22.35
N VAL A 589 17.30 12.04 -22.26
CA VAL A 589 17.90 12.99 -23.20
C VAL A 589 19.02 13.75 -22.47
N ARG A 590 20.15 13.93 -23.16
CA ARG A 590 21.28 14.72 -22.66
C ARG A 590 21.63 15.75 -23.72
N ASN A 591 21.49 17.04 -23.38
CA ASN A 591 21.81 18.16 -24.27
C ASN A 591 21.18 18.06 -25.68
N GLY A 592 19.93 17.58 -25.75
CA GLY A 592 19.20 17.44 -27.01
C GLY A 592 19.52 16.16 -27.80
N GLU A 593 20.34 15.26 -27.27
CA GLU A 593 20.59 13.94 -27.86
C GLU A 593 19.95 12.81 -27.01
N PRO A 594 19.19 11.89 -27.62
CA PRO A 594 18.66 10.74 -26.90
C PRO A 594 19.79 9.77 -26.53
N ALA A 595 19.77 9.25 -25.30
CA ALA A 595 20.74 8.27 -24.83
C ALA A 595 20.63 6.92 -25.57
N LEU A 596 19.48 6.62 -26.17
CA LEU A 596 19.25 5.43 -26.96
C LEU A 596 19.85 5.59 -28.36
N LYS A 597 20.88 4.79 -28.67
CA LYS A 597 21.57 4.76 -29.97
C LYS A 597 21.26 3.47 -30.73
N LYS A 598 21.50 3.47 -32.04
CA LYS A 598 21.29 2.29 -32.92
C LYS A 598 22.05 1.05 -32.45
N GLU A 599 23.28 1.23 -31.95
CA GLU A 599 24.09 0.12 -31.39
C GLU A 599 23.38 -0.62 -30.24
N HIS A 600 22.61 0.10 -29.41
CA HIS A 600 21.85 -0.53 -28.33
C HIS A 600 20.68 -1.35 -28.87
N ILE A 601 20.06 -0.89 -29.97
CA ILE A 601 18.94 -1.58 -30.63
C ILE A 601 19.46 -2.90 -31.24
N GLU A 602 20.59 -2.86 -31.94
CA GLU A 602 21.21 -4.06 -32.53
C GLU A 602 21.56 -5.11 -31.47
N LYS A 603 22.03 -4.70 -30.28
CA LYS A 603 22.29 -5.62 -29.16
C LYS A 603 21.03 -6.27 -28.60
N ILE A 604 19.90 -5.55 -28.61
CA ILE A 604 18.60 -6.11 -28.19
C ILE A 604 18.09 -7.10 -29.23
N GLU A 605 18.20 -6.78 -30.53
CA GLU A 605 17.79 -7.67 -31.62
C GLU A 605 18.60 -8.98 -31.63
N LYS A 606 19.91 -8.92 -31.30
CA LYS A 606 20.76 -10.10 -31.11
C LYS A 606 20.47 -10.88 -29.82
N GLY A 607 19.63 -10.34 -28.92
CA GLY A 607 19.33 -10.93 -27.62
C GLY A 607 20.46 -10.82 -26.59
N GLU A 608 21.51 -10.05 -26.86
CA GLU A 608 22.61 -9.79 -25.92
C GLU A 608 22.14 -8.94 -24.74
N TRP A 609 21.27 -7.96 -25.01
CA TRP A 609 20.71 -7.06 -24.01
C TRP A 609 19.22 -7.28 -23.81
N LYS A 610 18.78 -7.24 -22.55
CA LYS A 610 17.36 -7.20 -22.17
C LYS A 610 16.96 -5.76 -21.86
N PHE A 611 15.65 -5.52 -21.78
CA PHE A 611 15.11 -4.22 -21.36
C PHE A 611 15.67 -3.75 -20.01
N THR A 612 15.93 -4.69 -19.08
CA THR A 612 16.54 -4.39 -17.78
C THR A 612 17.96 -3.81 -17.90
N ASP A 613 18.69 -4.13 -18.96
CA ASP A 613 20.05 -3.63 -19.17
C ASP A 613 20.02 -2.18 -19.66
N LEU A 614 18.97 -1.76 -20.38
CA LEU A 614 18.75 -0.35 -20.73
C LEU A 614 18.52 0.52 -19.49
N LEU A 615 17.83 -0.01 -18.48
CA LEU A 615 17.62 0.66 -17.19
C LEU A 615 18.93 0.78 -16.42
N LYS A 616 19.70 -0.30 -16.33
CA LYS A 616 20.98 -0.33 -15.58
C LYS A 616 22.06 0.56 -16.18
N ASN A 617 22.07 0.71 -17.51
CA ASN A 617 23.01 1.57 -18.22
C ASN A 617 22.54 3.05 -18.31
N GLY A 618 21.41 3.40 -17.69
CA GLY A 618 20.91 4.77 -17.67
C GLY A 618 20.54 5.31 -19.06
N ILE A 619 20.01 4.44 -19.92
CA ILE A 619 19.50 4.79 -21.26
C ILE A 619 18.01 5.09 -21.19
N ILE A 620 17.26 4.24 -20.47
CA ILE A 620 15.84 4.40 -20.20
C ILE A 620 15.66 4.62 -18.70
N GLU A 621 14.72 5.49 -18.33
CA GLU A 621 14.36 5.80 -16.95
C GLU A 621 12.87 5.53 -16.73
N MET A 622 12.54 4.90 -15.60
CA MET A 622 11.15 4.71 -15.19
C MET A 622 10.72 5.91 -14.37
N LEU A 623 9.71 6.67 -14.81
CA LEU A 623 9.19 7.82 -14.09
C LEU A 623 7.83 7.55 -13.45
N ASP A 624 7.73 7.83 -12.15
CA ASP A 624 6.46 7.94 -11.43
C ASP A 624 5.81 9.32 -11.66
N ALA A 625 4.51 9.43 -11.41
CA ALA A 625 3.74 10.66 -11.59
C ALA A 625 4.27 11.84 -10.77
N GLU A 626 4.94 11.58 -9.65
CA GLU A 626 5.53 12.63 -8.83
C GLU A 626 6.84 13.18 -9.39
N GLU A 627 7.67 12.32 -9.97
CA GLU A 627 8.96 12.73 -10.55
C GLU A 627 8.78 13.35 -11.94
N GLU A 628 7.71 12.98 -12.65
CA GLU A 628 7.34 13.57 -13.93
C GLU A 628 7.07 15.08 -13.85
N GLU A 629 6.71 15.63 -12.69
CA GLU A 629 6.55 17.07 -12.48
C GLU A 629 7.86 17.87 -12.69
N ASP A 630 9.03 17.21 -12.66
CA ASP A 630 10.33 17.78 -13.00
C ASP A 630 10.80 17.44 -14.42
N ALA A 631 10.01 16.69 -15.19
CA ALA A 631 10.41 16.19 -16.50
C ALA A 631 9.82 17.04 -17.62
N TYR A 632 10.69 17.53 -18.50
CA TYR A 632 10.27 18.16 -19.76
C TYR A 632 10.46 17.13 -20.89
N ILE A 633 9.34 16.54 -21.33
CA ILE A 633 9.32 15.34 -22.16
C ILE A 633 8.95 15.70 -23.60
N ALA A 634 9.82 15.36 -24.56
CA ALA A 634 9.52 15.50 -25.98
C ALA A 634 8.63 14.34 -26.45
N ILE A 635 7.62 14.64 -27.27
CA ILE A 635 6.72 13.61 -27.84
C ILE A 635 7.38 12.90 -29.02
N SER A 636 8.12 13.65 -29.84
CA SER A 636 8.78 13.14 -31.02
C SER A 636 10.23 13.63 -31.11
N LEU A 637 11.06 12.92 -31.88
CA LEU A 637 12.44 13.34 -32.15
C LEU A 637 12.53 14.71 -32.84
N LYS A 638 11.47 15.15 -33.54
CA LYS A 638 11.45 16.44 -34.24
C LYS A 638 11.32 17.62 -33.28
N ASP A 639 10.67 17.39 -32.14
CA ASP A 639 10.40 18.42 -31.14
C ASP A 639 11.54 18.53 -30.10
N LEU A 640 12.59 17.72 -30.28
CA LEU A 640 13.67 17.60 -29.32
C LEU A 640 14.52 18.87 -29.30
N THR A 641 14.66 19.45 -28.11
CA THR A 641 15.52 20.61 -27.83
C THR A 641 16.52 20.28 -26.73
N PRO A 642 17.59 21.07 -26.57
CA PRO A 642 18.56 20.87 -25.49
C PRO A 642 17.98 20.96 -24.07
N GLU A 643 16.80 21.57 -23.91
CA GLU A 643 16.11 21.72 -22.61
C GLU A 643 15.32 20.48 -22.21
N HIS A 644 15.00 19.60 -23.16
CA HIS A 644 14.24 18.38 -22.87
C HIS A 644 15.06 17.41 -22.01
N THR A 645 14.42 16.87 -20.99
CA THR A 645 15.05 15.91 -20.08
C THR A 645 14.83 14.47 -20.54
N HIS A 646 13.70 14.22 -21.21
CA HIS A 646 13.31 12.89 -21.66
C HIS A 646 12.60 12.93 -23.02
N LEU A 647 12.51 11.77 -23.66
CA LEU A 647 11.81 11.54 -24.92
C LEU A 647 10.84 10.36 -24.75
N GLU A 648 9.64 10.52 -25.27
CA GLU A 648 8.63 9.46 -25.34
C GLU A 648 9.08 8.33 -26.28
N ILE A 649 8.88 7.07 -25.88
CA ILE A 649 9.31 5.92 -26.69
C ILE A 649 8.48 5.83 -27.97
N ALA A 650 7.16 5.91 -27.81
CA ALA A 650 6.23 6.04 -28.91
C ALA A 650 4.91 6.64 -28.39
N PRO A 651 4.31 7.64 -29.06
CA PRO A 651 3.06 8.26 -28.60
C PRO A 651 1.89 7.27 -28.44
N ALA A 652 1.85 6.22 -29.27
CA ALA A 652 0.81 5.20 -29.23
C ALA A 652 0.78 4.40 -27.91
N THR A 653 1.87 4.42 -27.12
CA THR A 653 1.97 3.68 -25.86
C THR A 653 1.03 4.22 -24.77
N MET A 654 0.48 5.42 -24.97
CA MET A 654 -0.53 6.02 -24.09
C MET A 654 -1.88 5.30 -24.15
N LEU A 655 -2.14 4.54 -25.22
CA LEU A 655 -3.38 3.80 -25.41
C LEU A 655 -3.37 2.49 -24.60
N GLY A 656 -4.56 1.94 -24.36
CA GLY A 656 -4.76 0.61 -23.80
C GLY A 656 -4.65 -0.45 -24.88
N ILE A 657 -4.89 -1.72 -24.53
CA ILE A 657 -4.80 -2.82 -25.49
C ILE A 657 -5.89 -2.68 -26.55
N SER A 658 -7.14 -2.46 -26.13
CA SER A 658 -8.26 -2.38 -27.05
C SER A 658 -8.17 -1.13 -27.94
N ALA A 659 -7.87 0.02 -27.34
CA ALA A 659 -7.70 1.28 -28.07
C ALA A 659 -6.52 1.24 -29.05
N GLY A 660 -5.43 0.55 -28.70
CA GLY A 660 -4.23 0.45 -29.55
C GLY A 660 -4.42 -0.40 -30.81
N LEU A 661 -5.47 -1.22 -30.88
CA LEU A 661 -5.81 -2.01 -32.06
C LEU A 661 -6.65 -1.26 -33.09
N ILE A 662 -7.23 -0.12 -32.72
CA ILE A 662 -8.09 0.68 -33.59
C ILE A 662 -7.21 1.38 -34.64
N PRO A 663 -7.36 1.08 -35.94
CA PRO A 663 -6.59 1.74 -36.99
C PRO A 663 -6.85 3.24 -37.00
N PHE A 664 -5.79 4.04 -37.06
CA PHE A 664 -5.88 5.50 -37.13
C PHE A 664 -6.76 6.12 -36.05
N ALA A 665 -6.72 5.60 -34.81
CA ALA A 665 -7.52 6.10 -33.69
C ALA A 665 -7.37 7.61 -33.44
N ASN A 666 -6.23 8.19 -33.79
CA ASN A 666 -5.95 9.63 -33.71
C ASN A 666 -6.66 10.49 -34.78
N HIS A 667 -7.23 9.88 -35.81
CA HIS A 667 -8.00 10.54 -36.87
C HIS A 667 -9.51 10.43 -36.69
N ASP A 668 -9.97 9.77 -35.63
CA ASP A 668 -11.40 9.62 -35.32
C ASP A 668 -11.81 10.46 -34.11
N GLN A 669 -13.11 10.64 -33.94
CA GLN A 669 -13.68 11.30 -32.78
C GLN A 669 -13.52 10.41 -31.54
N ALA A 670 -13.02 10.98 -30.44
CA ALA A 670 -12.76 10.24 -29.21
C ALA A 670 -13.93 9.35 -28.71
N PRO A 671 -15.22 9.77 -28.78
CA PRO A 671 -16.33 8.91 -28.40
C PRO A 671 -16.42 7.61 -29.22
N LYS A 672 -16.17 7.68 -30.53
CA LYS A 672 -16.21 6.50 -31.41
C LYS A 672 -15.11 5.51 -31.08
N VAL A 673 -13.91 6.02 -30.79
CA VAL A 673 -12.79 5.19 -30.30
C VAL A 673 -13.19 4.50 -28.99
N THR A 674 -13.78 5.23 -28.05
CA THR A 674 -14.26 4.67 -26.77
C THR A 674 -15.34 3.60 -26.97
N HIS A 675 -16.31 3.84 -27.85
CA HIS A 675 -17.36 2.87 -28.22
C HIS A 675 -16.75 1.58 -28.77
N GLU A 676 -15.85 1.69 -29.74
CA GLU A 676 -15.19 0.54 -30.35
C GLU A 676 -14.39 -0.25 -29.32
N THR A 677 -13.72 0.41 -28.36
CA THR A 677 -12.97 -0.34 -27.34
C THR A 677 -13.85 -1.27 -26.51
N SER A 678 -15.12 -0.92 -26.30
CA SER A 678 -16.09 -1.72 -25.57
C SER A 678 -16.73 -2.79 -26.46
N MET A 679 -17.02 -2.47 -27.73
CA MET A 679 -17.59 -3.41 -28.71
C MET A 679 -16.59 -4.50 -29.11
N ALA A 680 -15.30 -4.16 -29.26
CA ALA A 680 -14.24 -5.11 -29.60
C ALA A 680 -14.11 -6.24 -28.56
N LYS A 681 -14.44 -5.99 -27.29
CA LYS A 681 -14.46 -7.02 -26.23
C LYS A 681 -15.63 -8.01 -26.37
N GLN A 682 -16.65 -7.64 -27.13
CA GLN A 682 -17.83 -8.47 -27.41
C GLN A 682 -17.73 -9.18 -28.77
N ALA A 683 -16.67 -8.91 -29.54
CA ALA A 683 -16.45 -9.56 -30.82
C ALA A 683 -16.33 -11.09 -30.65
N MET A 684 -16.99 -11.84 -31.53
CA MET A 684 -16.86 -13.29 -31.57
C MET A 684 -15.54 -13.67 -32.23
N SER A 685 -14.80 -14.57 -31.61
CA SER A 685 -13.52 -15.08 -32.13
C SER A 685 -13.19 -16.39 -31.42
N ILE A 686 -12.18 -17.12 -31.91
CA ILE A 686 -11.62 -18.25 -31.17
C ILE A 686 -10.94 -17.68 -29.91
N PRO A 687 -11.45 -17.92 -28.69
CA PRO A 687 -10.91 -17.28 -27.49
C PRO A 687 -9.56 -17.89 -27.08
N ARG A 688 -9.32 -19.15 -27.44
CA ARG A 688 -8.10 -19.92 -27.19
C ARG A 688 -8.10 -21.24 -27.98
N PRO A 689 -6.92 -21.85 -28.25
CA PRO A 689 -6.83 -23.11 -28.99
C PRO A 689 -7.51 -24.30 -28.29
N ASN A 690 -7.42 -24.39 -26.95
CA ASN A 690 -7.94 -25.53 -26.17
C ASN A 690 -9.43 -25.42 -25.78
N TYR A 691 -10.22 -24.56 -26.45
CA TYR A 691 -11.64 -24.35 -26.11
C TYR A 691 -12.50 -25.61 -26.20
N ARG A 692 -12.11 -26.60 -27.03
CA ARG A 692 -12.88 -27.85 -27.25
C ARG A 692 -12.81 -28.84 -26.10
N ILE A 693 -11.68 -28.89 -25.40
CA ILE A 693 -11.45 -29.83 -24.30
C ILE A 693 -11.83 -29.23 -22.95
N ARG A 694 -11.91 -27.90 -22.89
CA ARG A 694 -12.10 -27.17 -21.64
C ARG A 694 -13.58 -26.81 -21.43
N PRO A 695 -14.18 -27.19 -20.29
CA PRO A 695 -15.56 -26.84 -20.02
C PRO A 695 -15.72 -25.33 -19.77
N GLU A 696 -16.67 -24.72 -20.44
CA GLU A 696 -17.09 -23.33 -20.25
C GLU A 696 -18.61 -23.24 -20.22
N THR A 697 -19.14 -22.25 -19.51
CA THR A 697 -20.59 -22.00 -19.47
C THR A 697 -21.12 -21.53 -20.82
N SER A 698 -20.35 -20.69 -21.51
CA SER A 698 -20.68 -20.17 -22.84
C SER A 698 -19.40 -19.90 -23.62
N THR A 699 -19.33 -20.38 -24.87
CA THR A 699 -18.25 -20.09 -25.82
C THR A 699 -18.90 -19.85 -27.17
N TYR A 700 -18.46 -18.81 -27.88
CA TYR A 700 -19.05 -18.35 -29.14
C TYR A 700 -18.05 -18.45 -30.29
#